data_AF-A0A518ATR2-F1
#
_entry.id   AF-A0A518ATR2-F1
#
_cell.length_a   1.000
_cell.length_b   1.000
_cell.length_c   1.000
_cell.angle_alpha   90.00
_cell.angle_beta   90.00
_cell.angle_gamma   90.00
#
_symmetry.space_group_name_H-M   'P 1'
#
loop_
_entity.id
_entity.type
_entity.pdbx_description
1 polymer ?
#
loop_
_entity_poly.entity_id
_entity_poly.type
_entity_poly.pdbx_seq_one_letter_code
_entity_poly.pdbx_strand_id
1 'polypeptide(L)'
;MLNDQLCSDKFLRLKLSARLLALPLALLAMASTAVAEVPEKVTFVDHVLPIFRENCLACHDQGGRSADLSLETYNDTLTGGASGEVVEAGAADSSRLYQLMAHLDEPIMPPGSDKLPDEQLALVKAWIDGGLLENAGSKAKKSKKAAVAAFVPSADNRPEGEPAMPGGFFREPVVHSPVPGAVADVAASPWAPVVAVTGQRQVLLYHTDTRELLGVAPFLAGSPEVVRFSRNGDLLLVGGGQGAKVGVVHLWKVKTGKRIAEIGDELDTVLAADITSDHTLVAFGGPRRRVQAHRTADGELVYSITKHTDWVTALEFSPDGTLLVTADRAGNAHLWEAKTGRPVANLTGHKAAITAVTWRGDSQLLVSVDDGGEIRTWQTNGNPVKQWRGGSSVLDARFTKDGRLLTVGRDRVAKLWNTDGKELKQLGKSNDIALAIAPTFDEKLAVFADWTGSIQVAELESGTIVGQLAENPPTLAMRLATAEAQLNQASTTIDPAQQSVAAATMTLDGAKATVDKHQEQKQAAREAMASIEQQLAAATAKLEQEAQQLATADQQIAAAAESQKQAEASLFDLQEKLAALGNQEGEESDGEQAAKLEAEIAESKSALEAIQEQKKQTEANRPQLAKSHSDSQQAVASLKQQLGKQQEMLAALTEAEKTLPNIEAITAERDRLQQELSKRQAEMAEAEKLVANLKAEISEYASAGAAFEQSLAEKQQAVESTTTQLAEVTEKLTAEASRVEQADREISALEEQLNELKAQRRELAAAKKDVQQTAETLETQLGELAAEQEKLQKAVSDYKQAAELRQQLGAGN
;
A
#
# COMPACT_ATOMS: atom_id res chain seq x y z
N MET A 1 -78.66 1.05 -27.56
CA MET A 1 -79.23 -0.31 -27.64
C MET A 1 -79.25 -0.83 -26.21
N LEU A 2 -80.39 -0.70 -25.54
CA LEU A 2 -81.33 -1.82 -25.24
C LEU A 2 -80.61 -2.89 -24.40
N ASN A 3 -81.03 -3.26 -23.19
CA ASN A 3 -82.39 -3.21 -22.67
C ASN A 3 -82.38 -3.29 -21.14
N ASP A 4 -83.49 -2.79 -20.63
CA ASP A 4 -83.92 -2.60 -19.26
C ASP A 4 -84.58 -3.88 -18.70
N GLN A 5 -84.98 -3.84 -17.44
CA GLN A 5 -86.09 -4.60 -16.81
C GLN A 5 -85.85 -5.88 -15.95
N LEU A 6 -86.04 -5.66 -14.64
CA LEU A 6 -87.21 -6.06 -13.82
C LEU A 6 -87.17 -7.28 -12.87
N CYS A 7 -87.84 -6.99 -11.74
CA CYS A 7 -88.55 -7.84 -10.77
C CYS A 7 -87.71 -8.48 -9.65
N SER A 8 -87.79 -7.96 -8.41
CA SER A 8 -88.92 -8.02 -7.45
C SER A 8 -88.92 -9.34 -6.69
N ASP A 9 -88.60 -9.29 -5.39
CA ASP A 9 -89.60 -9.73 -4.43
C ASP A 9 -89.43 -9.13 -3.03
N LYS A 10 -90.57 -9.06 -2.37
CA LYS A 10 -90.96 -8.13 -1.32
C LYS A 10 -91.23 -8.91 -0.03
N PHE A 11 -90.98 -8.26 1.11
CA PHE A 11 -91.60 -8.51 2.42
C PHE A 11 -91.42 -9.87 3.11
N LEU A 12 -90.70 -9.87 4.25
CA LEU A 12 -91.34 -10.19 5.53
C LEU A 12 -90.64 -9.52 6.71
N ARG A 13 -91.45 -8.91 7.57
CA ARG A 13 -91.09 -8.19 8.79
C ARG A 13 -90.84 -9.16 9.95
N LEU A 14 -90.12 -8.70 10.98
CA LEU A 14 -90.57 -8.43 12.37
C LEU A 14 -89.55 -8.90 13.44
N LYS A 15 -89.02 -7.92 14.22
CA LYS A 15 -88.80 -7.91 15.69
C LYS A 15 -87.99 -9.09 16.34
N LEU A 16 -87.01 -8.90 17.22
CA LEU A 16 -87.09 -8.19 18.52
C LEU A 16 -85.70 -8.23 19.23
N SER A 17 -85.27 -7.10 19.82
CA SER A 17 -84.51 -6.91 21.09
C SER A 17 -83.28 -7.75 21.49
N ALA A 18 -82.16 -7.02 21.63
CA ALA A 18 -81.09 -7.07 22.63
C ALA A 18 -81.19 -8.02 23.85
N ARG A 19 -80.05 -8.68 24.18
CA ARG A 19 -79.40 -8.59 25.50
C ARG A 19 -78.01 -9.25 25.53
N LEU A 20 -77.11 -8.56 26.24
CA LEU A 20 -75.71 -8.89 26.53
C LEU A 20 -75.52 -10.09 27.48
N LEU A 21 -74.25 -10.56 27.50
CA LEU A 21 -73.45 -11.06 28.64
C LEU A 21 -73.63 -12.53 29.08
N ALA A 22 -72.63 -13.38 28.75
CA ALA A 22 -71.77 -14.08 29.71
C ALA A 22 -70.72 -14.98 29.00
N LEU A 23 -69.52 -15.00 29.60
CA LEU A 23 -68.21 -15.53 29.16
C LEU A 23 -68.11 -17.07 28.97
N PRO A 24 -67.03 -17.56 28.32
CA PRO A 24 -66.86 -18.91 27.77
C PRO A 24 -65.99 -19.84 28.63
N LEU A 25 -66.07 -21.17 28.41
CA LEU A 25 -64.98 -22.09 28.69
C LEU A 25 -65.11 -23.39 27.86
N ALA A 26 -63.96 -23.82 27.33
CA ALA A 26 -63.64 -25.13 26.77
C ALA A 26 -64.11 -25.45 25.32
N LEU A 27 -63.20 -25.24 24.36
CA LEU A 27 -62.40 -26.37 23.84
C LEU A 27 -61.06 -25.87 23.28
N LEU A 28 -60.00 -26.53 23.72
CA LEU A 28 -58.60 -26.31 23.39
C LEU A 28 -58.17 -27.22 22.22
N ALA A 29 -57.14 -26.75 21.49
CA ALA A 29 -56.24 -27.47 20.59
C ALA A 29 -56.76 -27.65 19.13
N MET A 30 -56.06 -27.20 18.08
CA MET A 30 -54.64 -27.41 17.78
C MET A 30 -54.11 -26.41 16.72
N ALA A 31 -52.82 -26.06 16.87
CA ALA A 31 -51.86 -25.63 15.85
C ALA A 31 -52.07 -24.29 15.13
N SER A 32 -51.44 -23.23 15.66
CA SER A 32 -50.80 -22.20 14.84
C SER A 32 -49.52 -21.74 15.55
N THR A 33 -48.38 -21.97 14.90
CA THR A 33 -47.07 -21.42 15.24
C THR A 33 -47.15 -19.91 15.23
N ALA A 34 -47.14 -19.31 16.41
CA ALA A 34 -46.90 -17.88 16.58
C ALA A 34 -45.41 -17.63 16.33
N VAL A 35 -45.09 -16.76 15.38
CA VAL A 35 -43.82 -16.04 15.39
C VAL A 35 -44.10 -14.82 16.26
N ALA A 36 -43.41 -14.73 17.40
CA ALA A 36 -43.54 -13.59 18.30
C ALA A 36 -43.17 -12.27 17.59
N GLU A 37 -44.10 -11.31 17.52
CA GLU A 37 -43.83 -9.94 17.09
C GLU A 37 -42.93 -9.26 18.13
N VAL A 38 -41.72 -8.87 17.72
CA VAL A 38 -40.81 -8.07 18.57
C VAL A 38 -41.35 -6.64 18.66
N PRO A 39 -41.57 -6.09 19.86
CA PRO A 39 -42.18 -4.77 20.03
C PRO A 39 -41.26 -3.63 19.54
N GLU A 40 -41.86 -2.55 19.04
CA GLU A 40 -41.19 -1.37 18.44
C GLU A 40 -40.18 -0.68 19.38
N LYS A 41 -40.31 -0.88 20.71
CA LYS A 41 -39.32 -0.48 21.72
C LYS A 41 -39.09 -1.63 22.71
N VAL A 42 -37.99 -2.36 22.53
CA VAL A 42 -37.54 -3.37 23.49
C VAL A 42 -36.76 -2.67 24.62
N THR A 43 -37.19 -2.89 25.85
CA THR A 43 -36.65 -2.29 27.09
C THR A 43 -36.07 -3.37 28.01
N PHE A 44 -35.09 -2.99 28.83
CA PHE A 44 -34.48 -3.89 29.79
C PHE A 44 -35.51 -4.39 30.80
N VAL A 45 -36.27 -3.47 31.40
CA VAL A 45 -37.21 -3.80 32.48
C VAL A 45 -38.36 -4.69 32.00
N ASP A 46 -38.96 -4.38 30.84
CA ASP A 46 -40.20 -5.04 30.42
C ASP A 46 -39.93 -6.32 29.60
N HIS A 47 -38.78 -6.42 28.91
CA HIS A 47 -38.54 -7.47 27.92
C HIS A 47 -37.31 -8.34 28.21
N VAL A 48 -36.18 -7.75 28.61
CA VAL A 48 -34.92 -8.50 28.77
C VAL A 48 -34.74 -9.07 30.18
N LEU A 49 -35.11 -8.31 31.21
CA LEU A 49 -35.03 -8.75 32.60
C LEU A 49 -35.89 -10.00 32.89
N PRO A 50 -37.09 -10.19 32.33
CA PRO A 50 -37.82 -11.45 32.44
C PRO A 50 -37.04 -12.67 31.89
N ILE A 51 -36.35 -12.51 30.75
CA ILE A 51 -35.52 -13.57 30.15
C ILE A 51 -34.34 -13.90 31.07
N PHE A 52 -33.67 -12.88 31.61
CA PHE A 52 -32.57 -13.08 32.55
C PHE A 52 -33.03 -13.71 33.86
N ARG A 53 -34.22 -13.34 34.37
CA ARG A 53 -34.82 -13.97 35.57
C ARG A 53 -35.11 -15.46 35.38
N GLU A 54 -35.58 -15.83 34.20
CA GLU A 54 -35.92 -17.21 33.89
C GLU A 54 -34.67 -18.09 33.69
N ASN A 55 -33.63 -17.56 33.04
CA ASN A 55 -32.53 -18.39 32.53
C ASN A 55 -31.14 -18.09 33.13
N CYS A 56 -30.92 -16.91 33.71
CA CYS A 56 -29.57 -16.43 34.04
C CYS A 56 -29.38 -16.09 35.53
N LEU A 57 -30.40 -15.58 36.22
CA LEU A 57 -30.28 -15.10 37.61
C LEU A 57 -30.10 -16.21 38.64
N ALA A 58 -30.25 -17.48 38.28
CA ALA A 58 -29.89 -18.59 39.17
C ALA A 58 -28.37 -18.62 39.48
N CYS A 59 -27.54 -18.06 38.59
CA CYS A 59 -26.07 -18.06 38.70
C CYS A 59 -25.43 -16.66 38.53
N HIS A 60 -26.20 -15.64 38.18
CA HIS A 60 -25.75 -14.26 37.90
C HIS A 60 -26.60 -13.20 38.63
N ASP A 61 -27.05 -13.52 39.85
CA ASP A 61 -27.66 -12.55 40.78
C ASP A 61 -26.60 -11.84 41.63
N GLN A 62 -27.01 -10.84 42.43
CA GLN A 62 -26.09 -10.13 43.32
C GLN A 62 -25.47 -11.04 44.41
N GLY A 63 -26.09 -12.18 44.74
CA GLY A 63 -25.68 -13.10 45.80
C GLY A 63 -24.82 -14.30 45.37
N GLY A 64 -24.83 -14.68 44.08
CA GLY A 64 -24.26 -15.91 43.54
C GLY A 64 -23.41 -15.70 42.28
N ARG A 65 -22.62 -14.61 42.25
CA ARG A 65 -21.83 -14.17 41.08
C ARG A 65 -20.88 -15.24 40.50
N SER A 66 -21.31 -15.90 39.44
CA SER A 66 -20.40 -16.64 38.56
C SER A 66 -19.59 -15.62 37.73
N ALA A 67 -18.25 -15.69 37.78
CA ALA A 67 -17.34 -14.79 37.05
C ALA A 67 -17.51 -13.27 37.32
N ASP A 68 -18.03 -12.91 38.50
CA ASP A 68 -18.23 -11.52 38.95
C ASP A 68 -19.19 -10.69 38.08
N LEU A 69 -20.10 -11.33 37.34
CA LEU A 69 -21.13 -10.68 36.52
C LEU A 69 -22.51 -10.81 37.17
N SER A 70 -23.22 -9.69 37.32
CA SER A 70 -24.63 -9.63 37.76
C SER A 70 -25.51 -9.10 36.64
N LEU A 71 -26.65 -9.77 36.41
CA LEU A 71 -27.66 -9.39 35.41
C LEU A 71 -28.98 -8.94 36.06
N GLU A 72 -28.99 -8.77 37.38
CA GLU A 72 -30.20 -8.49 38.17
C GLU A 72 -30.76 -7.09 37.93
N THR A 73 -29.88 -6.12 37.69
CA THR A 73 -30.25 -4.73 37.40
C THR A 73 -29.63 -4.26 36.09
N TYR A 74 -30.23 -3.21 35.52
CA TYR A 74 -29.76 -2.58 34.29
C TYR A 74 -28.32 -2.07 34.44
N ASN A 75 -28.01 -1.41 35.56
CA ASN A 75 -26.68 -0.89 35.83
C ASN A 75 -25.64 -2.01 36.07
N ASP A 76 -26.03 -3.12 36.71
CA ASP A 76 -25.13 -4.26 36.91
C ASP A 76 -24.76 -4.91 35.57
N THR A 77 -25.74 -5.08 34.68
CA THR A 77 -25.55 -5.62 33.33
C THR A 77 -24.60 -4.74 32.50
N LEU A 78 -24.72 -3.41 32.64
CA LEU A 78 -23.86 -2.45 31.94
C LEU A 78 -22.45 -2.36 32.52
N THR A 79 -22.31 -2.49 33.84
CA THR A 79 -21.00 -2.42 34.52
C THR A 79 -20.12 -3.61 34.14
N GLY A 80 -20.75 -4.74 33.81
CA GLY A 80 -20.04 -5.96 33.43
C GLY A 80 -19.35 -6.63 34.63
N GLY A 81 -18.44 -7.56 34.36
CA GLY A 81 -17.66 -8.25 35.39
C GLY A 81 -16.18 -7.86 35.35
N ALA A 82 -15.33 -8.60 36.08
CA ALA A 82 -13.88 -8.36 36.11
C ALA A 82 -13.17 -8.44 34.74
N SER A 83 -13.85 -8.99 33.71
CA SER A 83 -13.37 -9.08 32.32
C SER A 83 -13.79 -7.90 31.43
N GLY A 84 -14.46 -6.89 31.98
CA GLY A 84 -14.92 -5.69 31.25
C GLY A 84 -16.41 -5.69 30.90
N GLU A 85 -16.81 -4.74 30.05
CA GLU A 85 -18.18 -4.57 29.56
C GLU A 85 -18.62 -5.83 28.79
N VAL A 86 -19.85 -6.31 29.05
CA VAL A 86 -20.39 -7.53 28.42
C VAL A 86 -21.40 -7.21 27.31
N VAL A 87 -21.91 -5.99 27.25
CA VAL A 87 -22.88 -5.51 26.27
C VAL A 87 -22.41 -4.22 25.61
N GLU A 88 -22.39 -4.21 24.28
CA GLU A 88 -22.03 -3.06 23.46
C GLU A 88 -23.29 -2.52 22.78
N ALA A 89 -23.71 -1.31 23.17
CA ALA A 89 -24.89 -0.69 22.59
C ALA A 89 -24.79 -0.65 21.06
N GLY A 90 -25.84 -1.06 20.36
CA GLY A 90 -25.94 -1.02 18.90
C GLY A 90 -25.06 -2.02 18.15
N ALA A 91 -24.46 -2.98 18.85
CA ALA A 91 -23.62 -4.02 18.26
C ALA A 91 -23.80 -5.35 19.01
N ALA A 92 -24.96 -5.99 18.82
CA ALA A 92 -25.25 -7.29 19.45
C ALA A 92 -24.24 -8.37 19.04
N ASP A 93 -23.76 -8.35 17.80
CA ASP A 93 -22.88 -9.39 17.27
C ASP A 93 -21.45 -9.32 17.82
N SER A 94 -21.03 -8.17 18.39
CA SER A 94 -19.76 -8.01 19.13
C SER A 94 -19.94 -7.99 20.65
N SER A 95 -21.18 -8.02 21.14
CA SER A 95 -21.48 -8.06 22.57
C SER A 95 -21.25 -9.47 23.12
N ARG A 96 -20.26 -9.60 24.03
CA ARG A 96 -19.89 -10.89 24.61
C ARG A 96 -21.08 -11.61 25.26
N LEU A 97 -21.98 -10.90 25.94
CA LEU A 97 -23.19 -11.48 26.53
C LEU A 97 -24.06 -12.19 25.49
N TYR A 98 -24.27 -11.58 24.32
CA TYR A 98 -25.07 -12.16 23.25
C TYR A 98 -24.37 -13.36 22.60
N GLN A 99 -23.05 -13.24 22.37
CA GLN A 99 -22.25 -14.33 21.78
C GLN A 99 -22.28 -15.59 22.64
N LEU A 100 -22.15 -15.47 23.97
CA LEU A 100 -22.17 -16.62 24.88
C LEU A 100 -23.56 -17.27 24.95
N MET A 101 -24.63 -16.47 24.97
CA MET A 101 -26.03 -16.93 24.96
C MET A 101 -26.44 -17.60 23.64
N ALA A 102 -25.86 -17.15 22.52
CA ALA A 102 -26.11 -17.68 21.19
C ALA A 102 -25.15 -18.84 20.82
N HIS A 103 -24.26 -19.24 21.73
CA HIS A 103 -23.23 -20.28 21.53
C HIS A 103 -22.26 -19.96 20.38
N LEU A 104 -21.90 -18.68 20.22
CA LEU A 104 -20.97 -18.17 19.22
C LEU A 104 -19.56 -17.93 19.77
N ASP A 105 -19.37 -17.99 21.09
CA ASP A 105 -18.09 -17.82 21.79
C ASP A 105 -18.02 -18.73 23.03
N GLU A 106 -16.81 -18.96 23.58
CA GLU A 106 -16.58 -19.80 24.76
C GLU A 106 -16.28 -18.95 26.02
N PRO A 107 -16.78 -19.35 27.21
CA PRO A 107 -17.51 -20.58 27.53
C PRO A 107 -19.02 -20.51 27.20
N ILE A 108 -19.58 -21.63 26.75
CA ILE A 108 -21.00 -21.77 26.40
C ILE A 108 -21.90 -21.52 27.62
N MET A 109 -22.92 -20.66 27.47
CA MET A 109 -23.89 -20.31 28.52
C MET A 109 -25.34 -20.52 28.03
N PRO A 110 -26.19 -21.29 28.74
CA PRO A 110 -25.92 -21.92 30.05
C PRO A 110 -25.07 -23.22 29.96
N PRO A 111 -24.23 -23.53 30.96
CA PRO A 111 -23.29 -24.65 30.88
C PRO A 111 -24.01 -26.01 30.78
N GLY A 112 -23.78 -26.75 29.71
CA GLY A 112 -24.32 -28.10 29.52
C GLY A 112 -25.81 -28.15 29.13
N SER A 113 -26.39 -27.02 28.71
CA SER A 113 -27.74 -26.94 28.15
C SER A 113 -27.74 -26.42 26.70
N ASP A 114 -28.87 -26.55 26.02
CA ASP A 114 -29.08 -25.97 24.69
C ASP A 114 -29.14 -24.44 24.74
N LYS A 115 -28.95 -23.80 23.58
CA LYS A 115 -29.05 -22.35 23.43
C LYS A 115 -30.45 -21.84 23.81
N LEU A 116 -30.53 -20.58 24.24
CA LEU A 116 -31.81 -19.91 24.46
C LEU A 116 -32.70 -19.99 23.20
N PRO A 117 -34.04 -20.04 23.36
CA PRO A 117 -34.96 -20.03 22.22
C PRO A 117 -34.70 -18.82 21.30
N ASP A 118 -34.81 -19.03 19.99
CA ASP A 118 -34.48 -18.00 18.99
C ASP A 118 -35.30 -16.71 19.17
N GLU A 119 -36.52 -16.81 19.70
CA GLU A 119 -37.38 -15.66 20.02
C GLU A 119 -36.82 -14.82 21.18
N GLN A 120 -36.27 -15.46 22.21
CA GLN A 120 -35.67 -14.78 23.36
C GLN A 120 -34.31 -14.16 22.98
N LEU A 121 -33.54 -14.86 22.14
CA LEU A 121 -32.31 -14.31 21.56
C LEU A 121 -32.59 -13.10 20.66
N ALA A 122 -33.65 -13.15 19.85
CA ALA A 122 -34.06 -12.03 19.01
C ALA A 122 -34.45 -10.79 19.83
N LEU A 123 -35.15 -10.98 20.96
CA LEU A 123 -35.48 -9.89 21.89
C LEU A 123 -34.23 -9.26 22.53
N VAL A 124 -33.28 -10.08 22.97
CA VAL A 124 -32.02 -9.57 23.55
C VAL A 124 -31.19 -8.86 22.48
N LYS A 125 -31.11 -9.42 21.27
CA LYS A 125 -30.45 -8.77 20.11
C LYS A 125 -31.10 -7.42 19.79
N ALA A 126 -32.42 -7.38 19.69
CA ALA A 126 -33.17 -6.15 19.42
C ALA A 126 -33.00 -5.09 20.51
N TRP A 127 -32.87 -5.49 21.78
CA TRP A 127 -32.57 -4.58 22.87
C TRP A 127 -31.15 -4.00 22.80
N ILE A 128 -30.15 -4.84 22.48
CA ILE A 128 -28.76 -4.39 22.32
C ILE A 128 -28.64 -3.48 21.09
N ASP A 129 -29.14 -3.91 19.94
CA ASP A 129 -29.12 -3.15 18.68
C ASP A 129 -29.97 -1.87 18.77
N GLY A 130 -31.06 -1.90 19.55
CA GLY A 130 -31.92 -0.76 19.87
C GLY A 130 -31.33 0.24 20.89
N GLY A 131 -30.10 0.00 21.35
CA GLY A 131 -29.35 0.94 22.17
C GLY A 131 -29.59 0.82 23.67
N LEU A 132 -29.76 -0.41 24.18
CA LEU A 132 -29.80 -0.72 25.62
C LEU A 132 -30.78 0.17 26.40
N LEU A 133 -32.04 0.23 25.97
CA LEU A 133 -33.07 1.04 26.65
C LEU A 133 -33.39 0.45 28.02
N GLU A 134 -33.37 1.24 29.10
CA GLU A 134 -33.75 0.75 30.44
C GLU A 134 -35.29 0.61 30.55
N ASN A 135 -36.03 1.66 30.18
CA ASN A 135 -37.48 1.74 30.22
C ASN A 135 -38.03 2.58 29.03
N ALA A 136 -39.35 2.65 28.86
CA ALA A 136 -40.01 3.32 27.73
C ALA A 136 -39.67 4.83 27.58
N GLY A 137 -39.21 5.48 28.67
CA GLY A 137 -38.78 6.89 28.70
C GLY A 137 -37.28 7.09 28.50
N SER A 138 -36.50 6.01 28.38
CA SER A 138 -35.04 6.06 28.24
C SER A 138 -34.63 6.43 26.82
N LYS A 139 -33.49 7.12 26.68
CA LYS A 139 -32.89 7.40 25.38
C LYS A 139 -31.94 6.26 25.02
N ALA A 140 -32.00 5.79 23.77
CA ALA A 140 -31.11 4.77 23.25
C ALA A 140 -29.64 5.22 23.36
N LYS A 141 -28.79 4.39 23.98
CA LYS A 141 -27.34 4.48 23.85
C LYS A 141 -26.97 4.19 22.40
N LYS A 142 -26.24 5.10 21.76
CA LYS A 142 -25.87 4.97 20.35
C LYS A 142 -24.79 3.90 20.13
N SER A 143 -24.84 3.25 18.97
CA SER A 143 -23.82 2.32 18.50
C SER A 143 -22.47 3.01 18.33
N LYS A 144 -21.39 2.42 18.84
CA LYS A 144 -20.01 2.84 18.52
C LYS A 144 -19.68 2.46 17.06
N LYS A 145 -20.22 3.18 16.06
CA LYS A 145 -19.78 3.00 14.66
C LYS A 145 -18.59 3.92 14.36
N ALA A 146 -17.47 3.27 14.05
CA ALA A 146 -16.15 3.82 13.68
C ALA A 146 -15.21 4.21 14.84
N ALA A 147 -14.67 3.24 15.57
CA ALA A 147 -13.61 3.51 16.56
C ALA A 147 -12.29 3.91 15.86
N VAL A 148 -12.20 5.16 15.39
CA VAL A 148 -10.90 5.80 15.21
C VAL A 148 -10.34 6.04 16.60
N ALA A 149 -9.33 5.24 16.95
CA ALA A 149 -8.69 5.34 18.25
C ALA A 149 -8.06 6.74 18.41
N ALA A 150 -8.32 7.36 19.55
CA ALA A 150 -7.61 8.57 19.94
C ALA A 150 -6.10 8.27 19.97
N PHE A 151 -5.32 9.20 19.45
CA PHE A 151 -3.87 9.19 19.53
C PHE A 151 -3.45 10.11 20.68
N VAL A 152 -2.34 9.78 21.34
CA VAL A 152 -1.73 10.66 22.34
C VAL A 152 -0.57 11.37 21.66
N PRO A 153 -0.70 12.68 21.34
CA PRO A 153 0.36 13.43 20.67
C PRO A 153 1.66 13.49 21.48
N SER A 154 2.79 13.17 20.85
CA SER A 154 4.11 13.58 21.35
C SER A 154 4.32 15.08 21.14
N ALA A 155 5.36 15.66 21.75
CA ALA A 155 5.67 17.09 21.60
C ALA A 155 5.88 17.53 20.14
N ASP A 156 6.34 16.62 19.28
CA ASP A 156 6.54 16.84 17.84
C ASP A 156 5.50 16.12 16.96
N ASN A 157 4.50 15.45 17.54
CA ASN A 157 3.51 14.61 16.86
C ASN A 157 4.08 13.41 16.07
N ARG A 158 5.29 12.97 16.38
CA ARG A 158 5.91 11.81 15.72
C ARG A 158 5.22 10.50 16.11
N PRO A 159 4.96 9.58 15.17
CA PRO A 159 4.39 8.28 15.49
C PRO A 159 5.36 7.41 16.30
N GLU A 160 4.81 6.55 17.17
CA GLU A 160 5.59 5.52 17.86
C GLU A 160 5.95 4.40 16.86
N GLY A 161 7.25 4.22 16.60
CA GLY A 161 7.76 3.21 15.68
C GLY A 161 8.02 3.72 14.26
N GLU A 162 8.02 2.80 13.29
CA GLU A 162 8.28 3.15 11.89
C GLU A 162 7.11 3.95 11.28
N PRO A 163 7.41 5.04 10.54
CA PRO A 163 6.42 5.83 9.82
C PRO A 163 5.51 4.99 8.92
N ALA A 164 4.26 5.43 8.76
CA ALA A 164 3.28 4.72 7.94
C ALA A 164 3.63 4.77 6.45
N MET A 165 3.86 3.58 5.86
CA MET A 165 3.96 3.38 4.42
C MET A 165 2.70 2.70 3.87
N PRO A 166 2.15 3.14 2.73
CA PRO A 166 0.95 2.57 2.13
C PRO A 166 1.23 1.20 1.49
N GLY A 167 1.06 0.14 2.28
CA GLY A 167 1.24 -1.25 1.81
C GLY A 167 -0.05 -1.96 1.39
N GLY A 168 -1.20 -1.54 1.92
CA GLY A 168 -2.49 -2.22 1.68
C GLY A 168 -3.41 -1.55 0.65
N PHE A 169 -2.94 -0.55 -0.09
CA PHE A 169 -3.71 0.06 -1.17
C PHE A 169 -3.46 -0.67 -2.48
N PHE A 170 -4.52 -0.91 -3.26
CA PHE A 170 -4.38 -1.39 -4.64
C PHE A 170 -3.78 -0.30 -5.52
N ARG A 171 -3.00 -0.69 -6.53
CA ARG A 171 -2.40 0.25 -7.49
C ARG A 171 -3.18 0.33 -8.81
N GLU A 172 -4.35 -0.31 -8.87
CA GLU A 172 -5.30 -0.13 -9.97
C GLU A 172 -5.99 1.22 -9.84
N PRO A 173 -5.86 2.12 -10.84
CA PRO A 173 -6.61 3.36 -10.88
C PRO A 173 -8.11 3.07 -10.96
N VAL A 174 -8.90 3.73 -10.12
CA VAL A 174 -10.37 3.67 -10.14
C VAL A 174 -10.92 4.32 -11.40
N VAL A 175 -10.27 5.40 -11.84
CA VAL A 175 -10.61 6.12 -13.06
C VAL A 175 -9.33 6.31 -13.88
N HIS A 176 -9.41 6.00 -15.16
CA HIS A 176 -8.40 6.33 -16.15
C HIS A 176 -9.05 7.08 -17.31
N SER A 177 -8.63 8.32 -17.57
CA SER A 177 -9.16 9.17 -18.65
C SER A 177 -8.10 9.37 -19.76
N PRO A 178 -8.47 9.83 -20.96
CA PRO A 178 -7.47 10.22 -21.96
C PRO A 178 -6.70 11.51 -21.61
N VAL A 179 -7.30 12.37 -20.78
CA VAL A 179 -6.76 13.67 -20.39
C VAL A 179 -6.73 13.77 -18.86
N PRO A 180 -5.60 14.16 -18.25
CA PRO A 180 -5.51 14.38 -16.82
C PRO A 180 -6.51 15.43 -16.31
N GLY A 181 -6.98 15.25 -15.08
CA GLY A 181 -7.83 16.20 -14.37
C GLY A 181 -7.06 17.30 -13.65
N ALA A 182 -7.76 18.33 -13.20
CA ALA A 182 -7.19 19.32 -12.30
C ALA A 182 -6.87 18.66 -10.95
N VAL A 183 -5.68 18.95 -10.42
CA VAL A 183 -5.27 18.51 -9.08
C VAL A 183 -5.67 19.58 -8.08
N ALA A 184 -6.77 19.35 -7.38
CA ALA A 184 -7.28 20.29 -6.38
C ALA A 184 -6.29 20.48 -5.22
N ASP A 185 -5.64 19.42 -4.77
CA ASP A 185 -4.80 19.44 -3.57
C ASP A 185 -3.70 18.38 -3.58
N VAL A 186 -2.62 18.65 -2.82
CA VAL A 186 -1.47 17.78 -2.62
C VAL A 186 -1.07 17.83 -1.16
N ALA A 187 -0.79 16.67 -0.57
CA ALA A 187 -0.25 16.58 0.78
C ALA A 187 0.87 15.57 0.87
N ALA A 188 1.96 15.93 1.53
CA ALA A 188 3.02 14.99 1.87
C ALA A 188 2.81 14.41 3.27
N SER A 189 3.20 13.15 3.45
CA SER A 189 3.27 12.55 4.78
C SER A 189 4.31 13.31 5.61
N PRO A 190 4.03 13.65 6.88
CA PRO A 190 4.99 14.36 7.70
C PRO A 190 6.23 13.52 8.05
N TRP A 191 6.16 12.19 7.96
CA TRP A 191 7.21 11.29 8.48
C TRP A 191 7.70 10.24 7.50
N ALA A 192 7.11 10.14 6.31
CA ALA A 192 7.42 9.12 5.32
C ALA A 192 7.59 9.74 3.91
N PRO A 193 8.35 9.09 3.00
CA PRO A 193 8.53 9.53 1.61
C PRO A 193 7.26 9.29 0.75
N VAL A 194 6.12 9.81 1.20
CA VAL A 194 4.81 9.60 0.58
C VAL A 194 4.17 10.94 0.29
N VAL A 195 3.61 11.09 -0.92
CA VAL A 195 2.77 12.22 -1.30
C VAL A 195 1.43 11.71 -1.81
N ALA A 196 0.36 12.31 -1.30
CA ALA A 196 -1.00 12.09 -1.73
C ALA A 196 -1.43 13.21 -2.67
N VAL A 197 -2.01 12.84 -3.79
CA VAL A 197 -2.45 13.76 -4.85
C VAL A 197 -3.90 13.48 -5.17
N THR A 198 -4.74 14.52 -5.17
CA THR A 198 -6.13 14.40 -5.62
C THR A 198 -6.18 14.17 -7.13
N GLY A 199 -6.92 13.16 -7.56
CA GLY A 199 -7.27 12.94 -8.96
C GLY A 199 -8.78 12.75 -9.14
N GLN A 200 -9.19 12.38 -10.34
CA GLN A 200 -10.61 12.20 -10.66
C GLN A 200 -11.23 11.03 -9.87
N ARG A 201 -12.08 11.34 -8.87
CA ARG A 201 -12.78 10.35 -8.01
C ARG A 201 -11.85 9.39 -7.25
N GLN A 202 -10.60 9.78 -7.07
CA GLN A 202 -9.57 8.98 -6.41
C GLN A 202 -8.46 9.86 -5.86
N VAL A 203 -7.70 9.36 -4.90
CA VAL A 203 -6.46 9.98 -4.42
C VAL A 203 -5.31 9.01 -4.70
N LEU A 204 -4.25 9.51 -5.31
CA LEU A 204 -3.08 8.73 -5.68
C LEU A 204 -1.97 8.93 -4.67
N LEU A 205 -1.36 7.84 -4.23
CA LEU A 205 -0.24 7.83 -3.29
C LEU A 205 1.04 7.48 -4.04
N TYR A 206 1.99 8.40 -4.06
CA TYR A 206 3.28 8.24 -4.71
C TYR A 206 4.42 8.22 -3.70
N HIS A 207 5.47 7.45 -4.02
CA HIS A 207 6.75 7.57 -3.34
C HIS A 207 7.47 8.82 -3.84
N THR A 208 7.96 9.68 -2.95
CA THR A 208 8.57 10.97 -3.34
C THR A 208 9.88 10.79 -4.11
N ASP A 209 10.73 9.85 -3.70
CA ASP A 209 12.04 9.62 -4.32
C ASP A 209 11.99 8.77 -5.59
N THR A 210 11.30 7.61 -5.55
CA THR A 210 11.20 6.71 -6.72
C THR A 210 10.15 7.17 -7.72
N ARG A 211 9.18 8.01 -7.33
CA ARG A 211 8.00 8.43 -8.13
C ARG A 211 7.08 7.28 -8.53
N GLU A 212 7.21 6.14 -7.85
CA GLU A 212 6.34 4.98 -8.08
C GLU A 212 4.99 5.19 -7.41
N LEU A 213 3.94 4.70 -8.07
CA LEU A 213 2.59 4.64 -7.49
C LEU A 213 2.58 3.55 -6.41
N LEU A 214 2.40 3.98 -5.17
CA LEU A 214 2.29 3.09 -4.00
C LEU A 214 0.87 2.55 -3.82
N GLY A 215 -0.14 3.33 -4.24
CA GLY A 215 -1.53 2.88 -4.21
C GLY A 215 -2.53 3.97 -4.52
N VAL A 216 -3.80 3.57 -4.60
CA VAL A 216 -4.93 4.40 -4.96
C VAL A 216 -5.99 4.29 -3.87
N ALA A 217 -6.43 5.42 -3.34
CA ALA A 217 -7.55 5.53 -2.41
C ALA A 217 -8.81 5.97 -3.17
N PRO A 218 -9.80 5.09 -3.37
CA PRO A 218 -11.04 5.44 -4.06
C PRO A 218 -11.83 6.55 -3.34
N PHE A 219 -12.34 7.52 -4.10
CA PHE A 219 -13.25 8.56 -3.59
C PHE A 219 -14.48 8.69 -4.50
N LEU A 220 -15.36 7.69 -4.41
CA LEU A 220 -16.52 7.58 -5.31
C LEU A 220 -17.65 8.58 -5.02
N ALA A 221 -17.59 9.29 -3.89
CA ALA A 221 -18.57 10.29 -3.49
C ALA A 221 -18.56 11.55 -4.39
N GLY A 222 -17.50 11.75 -5.19
CA GLY A 222 -17.41 12.87 -6.12
C GLY A 222 -15.96 13.25 -6.41
N SER A 223 -15.69 14.55 -6.49
CA SER A 223 -14.32 15.06 -6.65
C SER A 223 -13.68 15.24 -5.27
N PRO A 224 -12.49 14.66 -5.01
CA PRO A 224 -11.72 14.98 -3.83
C PRO A 224 -11.12 16.39 -3.98
N GLU A 225 -11.48 17.29 -3.08
CA GLU A 225 -11.03 18.70 -3.10
C GLU A 225 -9.92 18.97 -2.08
N VAL A 226 -9.85 18.16 -1.01
CA VAL A 226 -8.86 18.31 0.06
C VAL A 226 -8.28 16.96 0.46
N VAL A 227 -6.96 16.93 0.64
CA VAL A 227 -6.23 15.76 1.12
C VAL A 227 -5.27 16.15 2.24
N ARG A 228 -5.31 15.49 3.39
CA ARG A 228 -4.42 15.79 4.53
C ARG A 228 -3.94 14.50 5.17
N PHE A 229 -2.67 14.45 5.55
CA PHE A 229 -2.20 13.44 6.49
C PHE A 229 -2.46 13.93 7.92
N SER A 230 -2.80 13.01 8.82
CA SER A 230 -2.75 13.32 10.25
C SER A 230 -1.33 13.72 10.65
N ARG A 231 -1.19 14.45 11.76
CA ARG A 231 0.11 14.97 12.20
C ARG A 231 1.14 13.86 12.44
N ASN A 232 0.68 12.67 12.85
CA ASN A 232 1.53 11.48 13.01
C ASN A 232 1.70 10.64 11.72
N GLY A 233 0.99 10.99 10.63
CA GLY A 233 1.06 10.32 9.34
C GLY A 233 0.32 8.99 9.22
N ASP A 234 -0.36 8.52 10.28
CA ASP A 234 -1.06 7.23 10.26
C ASP A 234 -2.38 7.25 9.49
N LEU A 235 -3.03 8.41 9.43
CA LEU A 235 -4.31 8.61 8.76
C LEU A 235 -4.16 9.53 7.56
N LEU A 236 -4.91 9.21 6.51
CA LEU A 236 -5.12 10.04 5.33
C LEU A 236 -6.58 10.47 5.32
N LEU A 237 -6.80 11.76 5.48
CA LEU A 237 -8.08 12.43 5.34
C LEU A 237 -8.27 12.85 3.89
N VAL A 238 -9.42 12.50 3.32
CA VAL A 238 -9.84 12.92 1.98
C VAL A 238 -11.23 13.54 2.11
N GLY A 239 -11.34 14.84 1.84
CA GLY A 239 -12.60 15.56 1.80
C GLY A 239 -12.98 15.96 0.39
N GLY A 240 -14.27 15.95 0.08
CA GLY A 240 -14.78 16.40 -1.20
C GLY A 240 -16.22 15.98 -1.39
N GLY A 241 -16.65 15.87 -2.64
CA GLY A 241 -17.99 15.39 -2.95
C GLY A 241 -18.51 15.88 -4.30
N GLN A 242 -19.83 15.92 -4.40
CA GLN A 242 -20.55 16.43 -5.56
C GLN A 242 -21.48 17.57 -5.11
N GLY A 243 -21.29 18.74 -5.71
CA GLY A 243 -22.10 19.91 -5.38
C GLY A 243 -23.60 19.65 -5.53
N ALA A 244 -24.37 20.23 -4.62
CA ALA A 244 -25.83 20.03 -4.47
C ALA A 244 -26.28 18.56 -4.23
N LYS A 245 -25.36 17.63 -3.93
CA LYS A 245 -25.70 16.23 -3.63
C LYS A 245 -25.10 15.71 -2.34
N VAL A 246 -23.77 15.70 -2.24
CA VAL A 246 -23.06 15.02 -1.17
C VAL A 246 -21.68 15.66 -0.94
N GLY A 247 -21.29 15.74 0.32
CA GLY A 247 -20.04 16.29 0.80
C GLY A 247 -19.64 15.51 2.03
N VAL A 248 -18.54 14.79 1.91
CA VAL A 248 -18.10 13.81 2.90
C VAL A 248 -16.60 13.87 3.10
N VAL A 249 -16.18 13.43 4.27
CA VAL A 249 -14.77 13.22 4.62
C VAL A 249 -14.54 11.74 4.88
N HIS A 250 -13.64 11.14 4.11
CA HIS A 250 -13.18 9.78 4.31
C HIS A 250 -11.86 9.76 5.08
N LEU A 251 -11.76 8.89 6.08
CA LEU A 251 -10.50 8.61 6.76
C LEU A 251 -9.98 7.24 6.36
N TRP A 252 -8.75 7.21 5.90
CA TRP A 252 -8.02 6.00 5.50
C TRP A 252 -6.86 5.75 6.44
N LYS A 253 -6.67 4.50 6.85
CA LYS A 253 -5.48 4.11 7.59
C LYS A 253 -4.35 3.80 6.62
N VAL A 254 -3.32 4.63 6.60
CA VAL A 254 -2.26 4.65 5.59
C VAL A 254 -1.58 3.29 5.46
N LYS A 255 -1.16 2.68 6.57
CA LYS A 255 -0.48 1.35 6.55
C LYS A 255 -1.31 0.26 5.87
N THR A 256 -2.61 0.21 6.20
CA THR A 256 -3.49 -0.91 5.80
C THR A 256 -4.28 -0.67 4.52
N GLY A 257 -4.34 0.57 4.02
CA GLY A 257 -5.19 0.92 2.89
C GLY A 257 -6.70 0.82 3.14
N LYS A 258 -7.15 0.60 4.38
CA LYS A 258 -8.57 0.48 4.71
C LYS A 258 -9.18 1.83 5.06
N ARG A 259 -10.37 2.10 4.53
CA ARG A 259 -11.23 3.20 4.97
C ARG A 259 -11.83 2.85 6.33
N ILE A 260 -11.57 3.67 7.34
CA ILE A 260 -11.98 3.43 8.73
C ILE A 260 -13.17 4.29 9.17
N ALA A 261 -13.41 5.42 8.51
CA ALA A 261 -14.54 6.28 8.80
C ALA A 261 -15.00 7.05 7.54
N GLU A 262 -16.29 7.36 7.52
CA GLU A 262 -16.95 8.29 6.61
C GLU A 262 -17.73 9.26 7.49
N ILE A 263 -17.38 10.55 7.43
CA ILE A 263 -17.86 11.59 8.33
C ILE A 263 -18.48 12.71 7.51
N GLY A 264 -19.68 13.14 7.93
CA GLY A 264 -20.46 14.18 7.24
C GLY A 264 -21.47 13.61 6.25
N ASP A 265 -22.42 14.45 5.88
CA ASP A 265 -23.39 14.27 4.79
C ASP A 265 -23.89 15.67 4.38
N GLU A 266 -22.95 16.53 3.97
CA GLU A 266 -23.29 17.88 3.55
C GLU A 266 -23.88 17.81 2.14
N LEU A 267 -24.92 18.58 1.82
CA LEU A 267 -25.50 18.53 0.47
C LEU A 267 -24.63 19.26 -0.57
N ASP A 268 -23.43 19.70 -0.22
CA ASP A 268 -22.49 20.36 -1.12
C ASP A 268 -21.07 19.90 -0.83
N THR A 269 -20.14 20.11 -1.76
CA THR A 269 -18.77 19.60 -1.63
C THR A 269 -18.04 20.19 -0.42
N VAL A 270 -17.19 19.38 0.20
CA VAL A 270 -16.28 19.82 1.26
C VAL A 270 -15.06 20.47 0.60
N LEU A 271 -14.85 21.75 0.86
CA LEU A 271 -13.73 22.53 0.29
C LEU A 271 -12.54 22.61 1.24
N ALA A 272 -12.77 22.48 2.54
CA ALA A 272 -11.73 22.52 3.55
C ALA A 272 -12.03 21.51 4.64
N ALA A 273 -11.03 20.70 5.01
CA ALA A 273 -11.15 19.73 6.08
C ALA A 273 -9.79 19.45 6.72
N ASP A 274 -9.80 19.16 8.01
CA ASP A 274 -8.62 18.77 8.77
C ASP A 274 -8.99 17.90 9.98
N ILE A 275 -7.99 17.24 10.57
CA ILE A 275 -8.11 16.37 11.74
C ILE A 275 -7.20 16.88 12.87
N THR A 276 -7.67 16.79 14.12
CA THR A 276 -6.85 17.15 15.28
C THR A 276 -5.66 16.20 15.45
N SER A 277 -4.59 16.70 16.10
CA SER A 277 -3.38 15.93 16.38
C SER A 277 -3.65 14.64 17.17
N ASP A 278 -4.63 14.66 18.07
CA ASP A 278 -5.07 13.51 18.88
C ASP A 278 -6.08 12.60 18.17
N HIS A 279 -6.40 12.87 16.90
CA HIS A 279 -7.39 12.16 16.08
C HIS A 279 -8.83 12.16 16.65
N THR A 280 -9.13 13.00 17.64
CA THR A 280 -10.46 12.98 18.30
C THR A 280 -11.53 13.75 17.54
N LEU A 281 -11.15 14.76 16.76
CA LEU A 281 -12.06 15.60 16.00
C LEU A 281 -11.63 15.73 14.53
N VAL A 282 -12.62 15.69 13.64
CA VAL A 282 -12.50 16.12 12.25
C VAL A 282 -13.37 17.35 12.07
N ALA A 283 -12.84 18.41 11.48
CA ALA A 283 -13.62 19.58 11.11
C ALA A 283 -13.58 19.79 9.61
N PHE A 284 -14.72 20.18 9.05
CA PHE A 284 -14.83 20.49 7.63
C PHE A 284 -15.82 21.62 7.35
N GLY A 285 -15.66 22.26 6.18
CA GLY A 285 -16.50 23.34 5.71
C GLY A 285 -16.54 23.42 4.18
N GLY A 286 -17.50 24.18 3.68
CA GLY A 286 -17.72 24.32 2.24
C GLY A 286 -18.68 25.46 1.87
N PRO A 287 -19.38 25.34 0.73
CA PRO A 287 -20.24 26.40 0.18
C PRO A 287 -21.41 26.83 1.08
N ARG A 288 -21.79 25.97 2.03
CA ARG A 288 -22.84 26.18 3.03
C ARG A 288 -22.47 27.19 4.13
N ARG A 289 -21.25 27.76 4.08
CA ARG A 289 -20.80 28.86 4.97
C ARG A 289 -20.79 28.46 6.46
N ARG A 290 -20.71 27.16 6.70
CA ARG A 290 -20.73 26.55 8.02
C ARG A 290 -19.49 25.67 8.14
N VAL A 291 -18.90 25.70 9.32
CA VAL A 291 -17.88 24.71 9.72
C VAL A 291 -18.54 23.75 10.69
N GLN A 292 -18.39 22.47 10.44
CA GLN A 292 -18.88 21.39 11.29
C GLN A 292 -17.69 20.65 11.87
N ALA A 293 -17.67 20.44 13.18
CA ALA A 293 -16.68 19.61 13.85
C ALA A 293 -17.35 18.36 14.41
N HIS A 294 -16.82 17.20 14.04
CA HIS A 294 -17.35 15.90 14.36
C HIS A 294 -16.34 15.10 15.16
N ARG A 295 -16.82 14.27 16.09
CA ARG A 295 -15.99 13.32 16.79
C ARG A 295 -15.64 12.17 15.85
N THR A 296 -14.37 11.83 15.78
CA THR A 296 -13.89 10.82 14.83
C THR A 296 -14.32 9.39 15.20
N ALA A 297 -14.59 9.13 16.48
CA ALA A 297 -14.93 7.81 17.02
C ALA A 297 -16.36 7.33 16.73
N ASP A 298 -17.27 8.23 16.36
CA ASP A 298 -18.68 7.91 16.12
C ASP A 298 -19.31 8.78 15.00
N GLY A 299 -18.57 9.76 14.47
CA GLY A 299 -19.06 10.71 13.46
C GLY A 299 -20.02 11.77 14.02
N GLU A 300 -20.24 11.83 15.33
CA GLU A 300 -21.20 12.76 15.92
C GLU A 300 -20.76 14.21 15.78
N LEU A 301 -21.70 15.09 15.40
CA LEU A 301 -21.49 16.53 15.43
C LEU A 301 -21.26 17.00 16.87
N VAL A 302 -20.09 17.59 17.13
CA VAL A 302 -19.72 18.17 18.43
C VAL A 302 -20.13 19.64 18.48
N TYR A 303 -19.79 20.41 17.45
CA TYR A 303 -20.20 21.81 17.33
C TYR A 303 -20.29 22.26 15.86
N SER A 304 -21.01 23.36 15.63
CA SER A 304 -21.17 23.98 14.32
C SER A 304 -20.97 25.48 14.42
N ILE A 305 -20.15 26.04 13.53
CA ILE A 305 -19.83 27.47 13.46
C ILE A 305 -20.52 28.07 12.22
N THR A 306 -21.39 29.06 12.43
CA THR A 306 -22.18 29.73 11.38
C THR A 306 -21.86 31.22 11.25
N LYS A 307 -20.59 31.60 11.50
CA LYS A 307 -20.16 33.00 11.48
C LYS A 307 -19.71 33.49 10.09
N HIS A 308 -19.26 32.58 9.24
CA HIS A 308 -18.77 32.91 7.90
C HIS A 308 -19.88 33.46 7.02
N THR A 309 -19.54 34.48 6.23
CA THR A 309 -20.51 35.17 5.36
C THR A 309 -20.51 34.64 3.93
N ASP A 310 -19.51 33.83 3.57
CA ASP A 310 -19.38 33.18 2.27
C ASP A 310 -18.76 31.77 2.42
N TRP A 311 -18.46 31.10 1.30
CA TRP A 311 -17.91 29.75 1.27
C TRP A 311 -16.69 29.62 2.18
N VAL A 312 -16.69 28.60 3.03
CA VAL A 312 -15.49 28.25 3.81
C VAL A 312 -14.52 27.57 2.86
N THR A 313 -13.40 28.23 2.60
CA THR A 313 -12.40 27.84 1.59
C THR A 313 -11.15 27.25 2.21
N ALA A 314 -10.87 27.55 3.48
CA ALA A 314 -9.71 27.01 4.18
C ALA A 314 -9.97 26.80 5.67
N LEU A 315 -9.38 25.75 6.22
CA LEU A 315 -9.49 25.35 7.63
C LEU A 315 -8.27 24.51 8.01
N GLU A 316 -7.71 24.74 9.20
CA GLU A 316 -6.63 23.90 9.74
C GLU A 316 -6.63 23.93 11.28
N PHE A 317 -6.40 22.79 11.92
CA PHE A 317 -6.11 22.71 13.35
C PHE A 317 -4.65 23.07 13.61
N SER A 318 -4.39 23.77 14.72
CA SER A 318 -3.01 23.99 15.16
C SER A 318 -2.31 22.66 15.47
N PRO A 319 -0.99 22.54 15.25
CA PRO A 319 -0.24 21.30 15.50
C PRO A 319 -0.34 20.78 16.95
N ASP A 320 -0.54 21.66 17.92
CA ASP A 320 -0.80 21.30 19.33
C ASP A 320 -2.24 20.84 19.61
N GLY A 321 -3.16 20.99 18.64
CA GLY A 321 -4.57 20.62 18.75
C GLY A 321 -5.43 21.59 19.56
N THR A 322 -4.91 22.75 19.96
CA THR A 322 -5.61 23.70 20.84
C THR A 322 -6.54 24.64 20.07
N LEU A 323 -6.15 25.06 18.87
CA LEU A 323 -6.82 26.07 18.07
C LEU A 323 -7.30 25.51 16.73
N LEU A 324 -8.36 26.11 16.21
CA LEU A 324 -8.86 25.90 14.86
C LEU A 324 -8.89 27.25 14.14
N VAL A 325 -8.24 27.34 12.98
CA VAL A 325 -8.42 28.49 12.08
C VAL A 325 -9.43 28.13 11.00
N THR A 326 -10.31 29.06 10.67
CA THR A 326 -11.27 28.93 9.56
C THR A 326 -11.27 30.21 8.74
N ALA A 327 -11.39 30.10 7.43
CA ALA A 327 -11.39 31.24 6.51
C ALA A 327 -12.40 31.08 5.38
N ASP A 328 -12.89 32.22 4.87
CA ASP A 328 -13.89 32.26 3.81
C ASP A 328 -13.49 33.09 2.58
N ARG A 329 -14.29 32.89 1.52
CA ARG A 329 -14.19 33.59 0.24
C ARG A 329 -14.48 35.09 0.34
N ALA A 330 -15.09 35.58 1.41
CA ALA A 330 -15.31 37.01 1.63
C ALA A 330 -14.10 37.72 2.28
N GLY A 331 -13.02 36.97 2.59
CA GLY A 331 -11.81 37.52 3.19
C GLY A 331 -11.84 37.54 4.72
N ASN A 332 -12.79 36.84 5.35
CA ASN A 332 -12.83 36.72 6.80
C ASN A 332 -12.11 35.45 7.25
N ALA A 333 -11.21 35.59 8.21
CA ALA A 333 -10.67 34.45 8.95
C ALA A 333 -10.90 34.61 10.46
N HIS A 334 -11.07 33.48 11.14
CA HIS A 334 -11.40 33.41 12.55
C HIS A 334 -10.57 32.32 13.25
N LEU A 335 -10.21 32.59 14.51
CA LEU A 335 -9.61 31.62 15.41
C LEU A 335 -10.64 31.13 16.42
N TRP A 336 -10.62 29.83 16.69
CA TRP A 336 -11.54 29.14 17.59
C TRP A 336 -10.78 28.20 18.52
N GLU A 337 -11.35 27.93 19.69
CA GLU A 337 -10.93 26.82 20.54
C GLU A 337 -11.33 25.49 19.86
N ALA A 338 -10.36 24.62 19.58
CA ALA A 338 -10.56 23.42 18.76
C ALA A 338 -11.59 22.44 19.33
N LYS A 339 -11.68 22.31 20.66
CA LYS A 339 -12.57 21.34 21.31
C LYS A 339 -14.03 21.81 21.45
N THR A 340 -14.25 23.12 21.49
CA THR A 340 -15.56 23.70 21.84
C THR A 340 -16.16 24.56 20.75
N GLY A 341 -15.36 24.99 19.77
CA GLY A 341 -15.79 25.95 18.75
C GLY A 341 -16.00 27.37 19.29
N ARG A 342 -15.48 27.71 20.47
CA ARG A 342 -15.60 29.06 21.05
C ARG A 342 -14.70 30.04 20.30
N PRO A 343 -15.17 31.27 20.00
CA PRO A 343 -14.36 32.26 19.30
C PRO A 343 -13.20 32.76 20.18
N VAL A 344 -12.00 32.78 19.60
CA VAL A 344 -10.78 33.31 20.22
C VAL A 344 -10.45 34.68 19.66
N ALA A 345 -10.36 34.81 18.33
CA ALA A 345 -10.02 36.07 17.67
C ALA A 345 -10.58 36.17 16.23
N ASN A 346 -10.63 37.39 15.70
CA ASN A 346 -10.91 37.66 14.28
C ASN A 346 -9.63 38.09 13.59
N LEU A 347 -9.34 37.50 12.44
CA LEU A 347 -8.16 37.80 11.62
C LEU A 347 -8.59 38.70 10.46
N THR A 348 -8.77 39.99 10.75
CA THR A 348 -9.30 40.97 9.79
C THR A 348 -8.18 41.63 8.99
N GLY A 349 -8.33 41.70 7.66
CA GLY A 349 -7.42 42.47 6.81
C GLY A 349 -7.46 42.09 5.34
N HIS A 350 -7.78 40.82 5.02
CA HIS A 350 -7.91 40.36 3.64
C HIS A 350 -9.07 41.05 2.94
N LYS A 351 -8.80 41.47 1.70
CA LYS A 351 -9.78 42.14 0.81
C LYS A 351 -10.24 41.24 -0.34
N ALA A 352 -9.52 40.14 -0.55
CA ALA A 352 -9.84 39.11 -1.53
C ALA A 352 -10.18 37.81 -0.80
N ALA A 353 -10.66 36.83 -1.56
CA ALA A 353 -10.96 35.50 -1.05
C ALA A 353 -9.72 34.86 -0.43
N ILE A 354 -9.80 34.46 0.84
CA ILE A 354 -8.74 33.68 1.46
C ILE A 354 -8.80 32.28 0.85
N THR A 355 -7.67 31.79 0.36
CA THR A 355 -7.55 30.55 -0.42
C THR A 355 -6.91 29.44 0.40
N ALA A 356 -5.96 29.77 1.26
CA ALA A 356 -5.35 28.82 2.19
C ALA A 356 -4.99 29.47 3.53
N VAL A 357 -4.91 28.63 4.55
CA VAL A 357 -4.39 28.94 5.89
C VAL A 357 -3.43 27.83 6.28
N THR A 358 -2.34 28.16 6.97
CA THR A 358 -1.37 27.16 7.41
C THR A 358 -0.66 27.53 8.71
N TRP A 359 -0.45 26.54 9.57
CA TRP A 359 0.26 26.71 10.83
C TRP A 359 1.74 26.37 10.73
N ARG A 360 2.58 27.14 11.41
CA ARG A 360 3.96 26.74 11.67
C ARG A 360 3.98 25.60 12.69
N GLY A 361 4.94 24.69 12.58
CA GLY A 361 5.04 23.48 13.42
C GLY A 361 5.06 23.73 14.94
N ASP A 362 5.41 24.94 15.39
CA ASP A 362 5.41 25.33 16.82
C ASP A 362 4.05 25.85 17.33
N SER A 363 3.03 25.91 16.48
CA SER A 363 1.68 26.44 16.79
C SER A 363 1.63 27.92 17.20
N GLN A 364 2.72 28.68 17.04
CA GLN A 364 2.78 30.09 17.48
C GLN A 364 2.50 31.09 16.35
N LEU A 365 2.67 30.66 15.10
CA LEU A 365 2.53 31.50 13.92
C LEU A 365 1.56 30.86 12.93
N LEU A 366 0.55 31.62 12.53
CA LEU A 366 -0.41 31.26 11.50
C LEU A 366 -0.17 32.13 10.26
N VAL A 367 -0.28 31.54 9.08
CA VAL A 367 -0.31 32.26 7.80
C VAL A 367 -1.69 32.14 7.16
N SER A 368 -2.16 33.22 6.56
CA SER A 368 -3.30 33.23 5.63
C SER A 368 -2.91 33.88 4.31
N VAL A 369 -3.39 33.33 3.20
CA VAL A 369 -3.10 33.81 1.85
C VAL A 369 -4.39 34.01 1.05
N ASP A 370 -4.39 34.94 0.10
CA ASP A 370 -5.57 35.26 -0.69
C ASP A 370 -5.34 35.28 -2.22
N ASP A 371 -6.45 35.19 -2.97
CA ASP A 371 -6.47 35.28 -4.44
C ASP A 371 -6.07 36.68 -4.94
N GLY A 372 -5.92 37.66 -4.04
CA GLY A 372 -5.37 38.99 -4.31
C GLY A 372 -3.84 39.04 -4.23
N GLY A 373 -3.19 37.93 -3.88
CA GLY A 373 -1.74 37.78 -3.79
C GLY A 373 -1.14 38.27 -2.46
N GLU A 374 -1.96 38.51 -1.44
CA GLU A 374 -1.51 38.97 -0.14
C GLU A 374 -1.27 37.79 0.82
N ILE A 375 -0.13 37.81 1.51
CA ILE A 375 0.25 36.87 2.54
C ILE A 375 0.25 37.62 3.87
N ARG A 376 -0.46 37.11 4.88
CA ARG A 376 -0.48 37.66 6.24
C ARG A 376 -0.05 36.62 7.25
N THR A 377 0.65 37.08 8.28
CA THR A 377 1.05 36.29 9.44
C THR A 377 0.37 36.79 10.70
N TRP A 378 0.01 35.87 11.59
CA TRP A 378 -0.78 36.13 12.79
C TRP A 378 -0.20 35.40 13.99
N GLN A 379 -0.28 36.04 15.16
CA GLN A 379 -0.10 35.38 16.44
C GLN A 379 -1.36 34.62 16.84
N THR A 380 -1.24 33.71 17.81
CA THR A 380 -2.36 32.92 18.38
C THR A 380 -3.45 33.75 19.06
N ASN A 381 -3.15 34.99 19.46
CA ASN A 381 -4.13 35.96 19.97
C ASN A 381 -4.86 36.74 18.85
N GLY A 382 -4.54 36.47 17.58
CA GLY A 382 -5.11 37.13 16.40
C GLY A 382 -4.45 38.45 16.00
N ASN A 383 -3.38 38.86 16.67
CA ASN A 383 -2.65 40.06 16.27
C ASN A 383 -1.88 39.84 14.96
N PRO A 384 -1.97 40.76 13.99
CA PRO A 384 -1.16 40.68 12.78
C PRO A 384 0.31 40.92 13.11
N VAL A 385 1.20 40.10 12.54
CA VAL A 385 2.65 40.24 12.70
C VAL A 385 3.25 40.96 11.50
N LYS A 386 2.97 40.45 10.30
CA LYS A 386 3.55 40.93 9.05
C LYS A 386 2.64 40.62 7.87
N GLN A 387 2.74 41.44 6.82
CA GLN A 387 2.09 41.22 5.53
C GLN A 387 3.02 41.56 4.38
N TRP A 388 2.93 40.81 3.27
CA TRP A 388 3.68 41.05 2.04
C TRP A 388 2.94 40.49 0.82
N ARG A 389 3.51 40.72 -0.38
CA ARG A 389 2.97 40.23 -1.65
C ARG A 389 3.65 38.94 -2.07
N GLY A 390 2.86 37.88 -2.25
CA GLY A 390 3.32 36.57 -2.74
C GLY A 390 3.32 36.44 -4.26
N GLY A 391 2.61 37.31 -4.97
CA GLY A 391 2.42 37.24 -6.42
C GLY A 391 1.18 38.03 -6.84
N SER A 392 0.64 37.73 -8.02
CA SER A 392 -0.64 38.29 -8.48
C SER A 392 -1.86 37.65 -7.78
N SER A 393 -1.72 36.40 -7.35
CA SER A 393 -2.69 35.60 -6.64
C SER A 393 -1.94 34.45 -5.97
N VAL A 394 -2.32 34.11 -4.73
CA VAL A 394 -1.80 32.94 -4.03
C VAL A 394 -2.99 32.01 -3.77
N LEU A 395 -2.91 30.76 -4.22
CA LEU A 395 -3.98 29.78 -4.10
C LEU A 395 -3.72 28.74 -3.01
N ASP A 396 -2.45 28.44 -2.74
CA ASP A 396 -2.07 27.55 -1.65
C ASP A 396 -0.76 28.01 -1.00
N ALA A 397 -0.60 27.67 0.28
CA ALA A 397 0.58 27.96 1.06
C ALA A 397 0.81 26.91 2.14
N ARG A 398 2.06 26.45 2.31
CA ARG A 398 2.44 25.45 3.31
C ARG A 398 3.73 25.81 4.02
N PHE A 399 3.76 25.61 5.33
CA PHE A 399 5.00 25.63 6.08
C PHE A 399 5.85 24.38 5.83
N THR A 400 7.16 24.59 5.69
CA THR A 400 8.17 23.57 5.94
C THR A 400 8.37 23.40 7.45
N LYS A 401 8.96 22.29 7.90
CA LYS A 401 9.22 22.05 9.33
C LYS A 401 10.26 23.02 9.89
N ASP A 402 11.21 23.48 9.07
CA ASP A 402 12.18 24.52 9.41
C ASP A 402 11.57 25.94 9.53
N GLY A 403 10.28 26.09 9.22
CA GLY A 403 9.53 27.34 9.39
C GLY A 403 9.57 28.29 8.20
N ARG A 404 10.17 27.91 7.06
CA ARG A 404 9.98 28.61 5.78
C ARG A 404 8.57 28.38 5.23
N LEU A 405 8.16 29.23 4.28
CA LEU A 405 6.83 29.19 3.66
C LEU A 405 6.95 28.89 2.18
N LEU A 406 6.19 27.90 1.70
CA LEU A 406 5.96 27.62 0.29
C LEU A 406 4.64 28.25 -0.16
N THR A 407 4.60 28.79 -1.37
CA THR A 407 3.37 29.35 -1.97
C THR A 407 3.28 29.06 -3.45
N VAL A 408 2.05 28.89 -3.96
CA VAL A 408 1.73 28.81 -5.39
C VAL A 408 0.47 29.60 -5.72
N GLY A 409 0.27 29.94 -7.00
CA GLY A 409 -0.98 30.54 -7.45
C GLY A 409 -1.03 30.82 -8.95
N ARG A 410 -1.83 31.82 -9.35
CA ARG A 410 -2.09 32.13 -10.77
C ARG A 410 -0.90 32.72 -11.53
N ASP A 411 0.15 33.15 -10.83
CA ASP A 411 1.41 33.52 -11.48
C ASP A 411 2.20 32.30 -11.99
N ARG A 412 1.74 31.09 -11.63
CA ARG A 412 2.26 29.78 -12.03
C ARG A 412 3.65 29.48 -11.47
N VAL A 413 4.10 30.22 -10.46
CA VAL A 413 5.44 30.06 -9.90
C VAL A 413 5.34 29.53 -8.48
N ALA A 414 5.97 28.39 -8.22
CA ALA A 414 6.19 27.92 -6.87
C ALA A 414 7.31 28.73 -6.22
N LYS A 415 7.06 29.30 -5.04
CA LYS A 415 8.00 30.19 -4.35
C LYS A 415 8.25 29.73 -2.92
N LEU A 416 9.47 29.98 -2.47
CA LEU A 416 9.93 29.74 -1.11
C LEU A 416 10.29 31.06 -0.45
N TRP A 417 9.79 31.27 0.76
CA TRP A 417 9.94 32.51 1.52
C TRP A 417 10.52 32.21 2.90
N ASN A 418 11.25 33.18 3.46
CA ASN A 418 11.47 33.19 4.90
C ASN A 418 10.27 33.80 5.64
N THR A 419 10.26 33.69 6.97
CA THR A 419 9.22 34.27 7.82
C THR A 419 9.18 35.80 7.81
N ASP A 420 10.24 36.44 7.31
CA ASP A 420 10.30 37.89 7.13
C ASP A 420 9.66 38.38 5.81
N GLY A 421 9.12 37.49 4.98
CA GLY A 421 8.51 37.84 3.71
C GLY A 421 9.52 38.16 2.59
N LYS A 422 10.78 37.76 2.77
CA LYS A 422 11.79 37.77 1.69
C LYS A 422 11.64 36.49 0.87
N GLU A 423 11.49 36.66 -0.44
CA GLU A 423 11.55 35.55 -1.40
C GLU A 423 12.98 34.99 -1.39
N LEU A 424 13.12 33.71 -1.05
CA LEU A 424 14.39 32.99 -1.03
C LEU A 424 14.67 32.34 -2.38
N LYS A 425 13.65 31.71 -2.98
CA LYS A 425 13.78 30.91 -4.20
C LYS A 425 12.48 30.79 -4.98
N GLN A 426 12.59 30.65 -6.29
CA GLN A 426 11.53 30.16 -7.19
C GLN A 426 11.85 28.71 -7.55
N LEU A 427 10.92 27.79 -7.28
CA LEU A 427 11.10 26.35 -7.41
C LEU A 427 10.76 25.81 -8.79
N GLY A 428 10.25 26.66 -9.67
CA GLY A 428 9.84 26.30 -11.01
C GLY A 428 8.54 26.98 -11.42
N LYS A 429 8.17 26.78 -12.69
CA LYS A 429 6.96 27.33 -13.27
C LYS A 429 6.08 26.21 -13.81
N SER A 430 4.84 26.16 -13.38
CA SER A 430 3.82 25.22 -13.87
C SER A 430 3.32 25.59 -15.26
N ASN A 431 2.66 24.65 -15.93
CA ASN A 431 2.13 24.86 -17.28
C ASN A 431 0.94 25.82 -17.24
N ASP A 432 0.08 25.64 -16.24
CA ASP A 432 -1.10 26.48 -15.98
C ASP A 432 -1.16 26.89 -14.50
N ILE A 433 -2.29 27.43 -14.05
CA ILE A 433 -2.54 27.86 -12.67
C ILE A 433 -2.12 26.76 -11.69
N ALA A 434 -1.14 27.05 -10.85
CA ALA A 434 -0.70 26.15 -9.79
C ALA A 434 -1.70 26.23 -8.63
N LEU A 435 -2.30 25.10 -8.28
CA LEU A 435 -3.41 25.01 -7.33
C LEU A 435 -2.96 24.60 -5.95
N ALA A 436 -1.96 23.73 -5.85
CA ALA A 436 -1.55 23.12 -4.60
C ALA A 436 -0.03 22.93 -4.53
N ILE A 437 0.52 22.99 -3.32
CA ILE A 437 1.93 22.75 -3.03
C ILE A 437 2.10 22.04 -1.70
N ALA A 438 3.07 21.13 -1.59
CA ALA A 438 3.45 20.49 -0.33
C ALA A 438 4.97 20.26 -0.25
N PRO A 439 5.61 20.57 0.89
CA PRO A 439 6.97 20.13 1.15
C PRO A 439 7.00 18.64 1.51
N THR A 440 8.03 17.92 1.07
CA THR A 440 8.28 16.53 1.44
C THR A 440 8.81 16.41 2.88
N PHE A 441 8.68 15.22 3.46
CA PHE A 441 8.99 14.98 4.88
C PHE A 441 10.45 15.27 5.29
N ASP A 442 11.38 15.20 4.33
CA ASP A 442 12.82 15.40 4.51
C ASP A 442 13.29 16.82 4.19
N GLU A 443 12.36 17.71 3.81
CA GLU A 443 12.60 19.11 3.47
C GLU A 443 13.52 19.34 2.27
N LYS A 444 13.77 18.31 1.44
CA LYS A 444 14.59 18.47 0.24
C LYS A 444 13.76 18.80 -0.99
N LEU A 445 12.57 18.23 -1.10
CA LEU A 445 11.70 18.38 -2.28
C LEU A 445 10.37 19.06 -1.94
N ALA A 446 9.82 19.76 -2.91
CA ALA A 446 8.47 20.31 -2.91
C ALA A 446 7.71 19.74 -4.10
N VAL A 447 6.48 19.31 -3.87
CA VAL A 447 5.57 18.84 -4.92
C VAL A 447 4.53 19.91 -5.12
N PHE A 448 4.33 20.37 -6.36
CA PHE A 448 3.26 21.29 -6.69
C PHE A 448 2.53 20.86 -7.95
N ALA A 449 1.24 21.14 -8.00
CA ALA A 449 0.37 20.68 -9.07
C ALA A 449 -0.46 21.82 -9.66
N ASP A 450 -0.87 21.65 -10.92
CA ASP A 450 -1.63 22.65 -11.66
C ASP A 450 -2.99 22.14 -12.18
N TRP A 451 -3.75 23.08 -12.73
CA TRP A 451 -5.09 22.84 -13.28
C TRP A 451 -5.13 21.85 -14.45
N THR A 452 -3.99 21.58 -15.11
CA THR A 452 -3.90 20.64 -16.24
C THR A 452 -3.56 19.22 -15.82
N GLY A 453 -3.36 18.99 -14.52
CA GLY A 453 -2.93 17.69 -13.98
C GLY A 453 -1.42 17.48 -14.01
N SER A 454 -0.63 18.52 -14.30
CA SER A 454 0.82 18.44 -14.22
C SER A 454 1.25 18.57 -12.77
N ILE A 455 1.88 17.52 -12.25
CA ILE A 455 2.43 17.47 -10.89
C ILE A 455 3.95 17.45 -11.01
N GLN A 456 4.59 18.52 -10.53
CA GLN A 456 6.04 18.71 -10.61
C GLN A 456 6.68 18.52 -9.24
N VAL A 457 7.86 17.91 -9.23
CA VAL A 457 8.69 17.73 -8.04
C VAL A 457 9.94 18.58 -8.21
N ALA A 458 10.17 19.50 -7.29
CA ALA A 458 11.28 20.44 -7.32
C ALA A 458 12.14 20.35 -6.08
N GLU A 459 13.44 20.53 -6.21
CA GLU A 459 14.34 20.64 -5.07
C GLU A 459 14.24 22.03 -4.43
N LEU A 460 14.07 22.11 -3.10
CA LEU A 460 13.83 23.38 -2.38
C LEU A 460 15.01 24.36 -2.52
N GLU A 461 16.24 23.86 -2.42
CA GLU A 461 17.43 24.72 -2.35
C GLU A 461 17.92 25.16 -3.73
N SER A 462 17.87 24.30 -4.74
CA SER A 462 18.28 24.65 -6.10
C SER A 462 17.16 25.29 -6.91
N GLY A 463 15.91 24.92 -6.64
CA GLY A 463 14.73 25.27 -7.44
C GLY A 463 14.67 24.52 -8.77
N THR A 464 15.39 23.40 -8.90
CA THR A 464 15.39 22.58 -10.12
C THR A 464 14.27 21.55 -10.07
N ILE A 465 13.60 21.34 -11.21
CA ILE A 465 12.61 20.28 -11.36
C ILE A 465 13.36 18.94 -11.49
N VAL A 466 13.15 18.04 -10.54
CA VAL A 466 13.80 16.71 -10.47
C VAL A 466 12.93 15.58 -11.02
N GLY A 467 11.63 15.84 -11.23
CA GLY A 467 10.71 14.85 -11.77
C GLY A 467 9.26 15.32 -11.82
N GLN A 468 8.39 14.43 -12.28
CA GLN A 468 6.95 14.64 -12.33
C GLN A 468 6.22 13.39 -11.83
N LEU A 469 4.99 13.58 -11.35
CA LEU A 469 4.07 12.51 -10.97
C LEU A 469 2.90 12.49 -11.96
N ALA A 470 2.29 11.33 -12.16
CA ALA A 470 1.14 11.20 -13.04
C ALA A 470 -0.16 11.41 -12.24
N GLU A 471 -1.03 12.35 -12.64
CA GLU A 471 -2.39 12.44 -12.08
C GLU A 471 -3.28 11.29 -12.59
N ASN A 472 -2.91 10.70 -13.72
CA ASN A 472 -3.70 9.68 -14.39
C ASN A 472 -2.80 8.49 -14.78
N PRO A 473 -2.39 7.67 -13.80
CA PRO A 473 -1.52 6.52 -14.05
C PRO A 473 -2.21 5.48 -14.96
N PRO A 474 -1.41 4.71 -15.73
CA PRO A 474 -1.94 3.62 -16.55
C PRO A 474 -2.53 2.51 -15.67
N THR A 475 -3.58 1.85 -16.17
CA THR A 475 -4.18 0.68 -15.52
C THR A 475 -3.20 -0.49 -15.44
N LEU A 476 -3.45 -1.46 -14.55
CA LEU A 476 -2.64 -2.68 -14.44
C LEU A 476 -2.58 -3.42 -15.78
N ALA A 477 -3.67 -3.43 -16.56
CA ALA A 477 -3.70 -4.02 -17.89
C ALA A 477 -2.75 -3.29 -18.87
N MET A 478 -2.73 -1.96 -18.87
CA MET A 478 -1.81 -1.17 -19.71
C MET A 478 -0.36 -1.33 -19.27
N ARG A 479 -0.10 -1.37 -17.95
CA ARG A 479 1.22 -1.64 -17.37
C ARG A 479 1.70 -3.03 -17.74
N LEU A 480 0.83 -4.04 -17.69
CA LEU A 480 1.12 -5.40 -18.11
C LEU A 480 1.45 -5.48 -19.59
N ALA A 481 0.64 -4.86 -20.45
CA ALA A 481 0.90 -4.82 -21.89
C ALA A 481 2.26 -4.17 -22.22
N THR A 482 2.62 -3.11 -21.50
CA THR A 482 3.93 -2.45 -21.63
C THR A 482 5.06 -3.37 -21.17
N ALA A 483 4.90 -4.03 -20.02
CA ALA A 483 5.89 -4.96 -19.49
C ALA A 483 6.07 -6.20 -20.39
N GLU A 484 4.98 -6.73 -20.95
CA GLU A 484 5.03 -7.84 -21.91
C GLU A 484 5.70 -7.41 -23.22
N ALA A 485 5.47 -6.18 -23.69
CA ALA A 485 6.18 -5.64 -24.84
C ALA A 485 7.69 -5.49 -24.58
N GLN A 486 8.08 -5.03 -23.38
CA GLN A 486 9.48 -4.94 -22.96
C GLN A 486 10.13 -6.32 -22.84
N LEU A 487 9.42 -7.30 -22.28
CA LEU A 487 9.89 -8.68 -22.19
C LEU A 487 10.11 -9.29 -23.58
N ASN A 488 9.15 -9.11 -24.49
CA ASN A 488 9.28 -9.56 -25.88
C ASN A 488 10.45 -8.88 -26.59
N GLN A 489 10.65 -7.57 -26.36
CA GLN A 489 11.80 -6.87 -26.91
C GLN A 489 13.11 -7.43 -26.34
N ALA A 490 13.21 -7.61 -25.03
CA ALA A 490 14.39 -8.16 -24.38
C ALA A 490 14.72 -9.57 -24.89
N SER A 491 13.72 -10.46 -24.99
CA SER A 491 13.91 -11.84 -25.43
C SER A 491 14.48 -11.93 -26.86
N THR A 492 14.01 -11.09 -27.79
CA THR A 492 14.51 -11.08 -29.18
C THR A 492 15.97 -10.67 -29.32
N THR A 493 16.56 -10.02 -28.30
CA THR A 493 17.95 -9.55 -28.33
C THR A 493 18.95 -10.54 -27.73
N ILE A 494 18.47 -11.59 -27.04
CA ILE A 494 19.30 -12.59 -26.36
C ILE A 494 19.93 -13.56 -27.37
N ASP A 495 19.14 -14.17 -28.24
CA ASP A 495 19.66 -15.17 -29.18
C ASP A 495 20.80 -14.63 -30.08
N PRO A 496 20.69 -13.43 -30.69
CA PRO A 496 21.78 -12.86 -31.46
C PRO A 496 23.02 -12.53 -30.62
N ALA A 497 22.85 -12.12 -29.36
CA ALA A 497 23.96 -11.85 -28.45
C ALA A 497 24.68 -13.15 -28.05
N GLN A 498 23.93 -14.22 -27.77
CA GLN A 498 24.50 -15.56 -27.51
C GLN A 498 25.27 -16.09 -28.71
N GLN A 499 24.74 -15.92 -29.93
CA GLN A 499 25.44 -16.31 -31.16
C GLN A 499 26.73 -15.50 -31.34
N SER A 500 26.73 -14.20 -31.02
CA SER A 500 27.92 -13.35 -31.11
C SER A 500 29.01 -13.79 -30.13
N VAL A 501 28.64 -14.10 -28.89
CA VAL A 501 29.57 -14.67 -27.89
C VAL A 501 30.11 -16.02 -28.36
N ALA A 502 29.26 -16.91 -28.89
CA ALA A 502 29.67 -18.22 -29.38
C ALA A 502 30.67 -18.08 -30.55
N ALA A 503 30.42 -17.19 -31.51
CA ALA A 503 31.30 -16.93 -32.63
C ALA A 503 32.66 -16.34 -32.19
N ALA A 504 32.66 -15.41 -31.24
CA ALA A 504 33.89 -14.85 -30.67
C ALA A 504 34.69 -15.91 -29.90
N THR A 505 34.00 -16.81 -29.18
CA THR A 505 34.62 -17.94 -28.47
C THR A 505 35.27 -18.92 -29.43
N MET A 506 34.58 -19.31 -30.51
CA MET A 506 35.16 -20.17 -31.56
C MET A 506 36.38 -19.52 -32.22
N THR A 507 36.33 -18.21 -32.46
CA THR A 507 37.46 -17.46 -33.04
C THR A 507 38.66 -17.46 -32.09
N LEU A 508 38.43 -17.27 -30.79
CA LEU A 508 39.47 -17.31 -29.76
C LEU A 508 40.11 -18.70 -29.66
N ASP A 509 39.30 -19.76 -29.65
CA ASP A 509 39.78 -21.13 -29.55
C ASP A 509 40.61 -21.53 -30.79
N GLY A 510 40.18 -21.11 -31.99
CA GLY A 510 40.95 -21.30 -33.22
C GLY A 510 42.28 -20.56 -33.23
N ALA A 511 42.32 -19.32 -32.71
CA ALA A 511 43.54 -18.53 -32.60
C ALA A 511 44.52 -19.15 -31.59
N LYS A 512 44.03 -19.59 -30.41
CA LYS A 512 44.83 -20.29 -29.40
C LYS A 512 45.44 -21.58 -29.94
N ALA A 513 44.62 -22.43 -30.57
CA ALA A 513 45.10 -23.69 -31.17
C ALA A 513 46.20 -23.46 -32.22
N THR A 514 46.13 -22.35 -32.97
CA THR A 514 47.16 -21.99 -33.94
C THR A 514 48.46 -21.54 -33.26
N VAL A 515 48.37 -20.74 -32.19
CA VAL A 515 49.53 -20.33 -31.39
C VAL A 515 50.19 -21.54 -30.74
N ASP A 516 49.41 -22.44 -30.13
CA ASP A 516 49.93 -23.66 -29.50
C ASP A 516 50.68 -24.52 -30.52
N LYS A 517 50.12 -24.69 -31.71
CA LYS A 517 50.77 -25.42 -32.82
C LYS A 517 52.08 -24.76 -33.27
N HIS A 518 52.13 -23.43 -33.40
CA HIS A 518 53.37 -22.73 -33.75
C HIS A 518 54.42 -22.87 -32.64
N GLN A 519 54.02 -22.81 -31.36
CA GLN A 519 54.92 -23.01 -30.23
C GLN A 519 55.51 -24.43 -30.21
N GLU A 520 54.69 -25.46 -30.42
CA GLU A 520 55.14 -26.85 -30.55
C GLU A 520 56.16 -27.00 -31.70
N GLN A 521 55.87 -26.43 -32.88
CA GLN A 521 56.77 -26.49 -34.03
C GLN A 521 58.09 -25.75 -33.79
N LYS A 522 58.06 -24.59 -33.12
CA LYS A 522 59.28 -23.85 -32.73
C LYS A 522 60.11 -24.63 -31.72
N GLN A 523 59.47 -25.27 -30.74
CA GLN A 523 60.16 -26.08 -29.75
C GLN A 523 60.83 -27.28 -30.42
N ALA A 524 60.12 -28.00 -31.28
CA ALA A 524 60.67 -29.10 -32.07
C ALA A 524 61.84 -28.64 -32.96
N ALA A 525 61.74 -27.46 -33.59
CA ALA A 525 62.82 -26.88 -34.38
C ALA A 525 64.07 -26.58 -33.53
N ARG A 526 63.90 -26.00 -32.33
CA ARG A 526 65.00 -25.71 -31.40
C ARG A 526 65.68 -26.98 -30.91
N GLU A 527 64.92 -28.01 -30.56
CA GLU A 527 65.45 -29.31 -30.15
C GLU A 527 66.22 -29.98 -31.29
N ALA A 528 65.67 -29.95 -32.52
CA ALA A 528 66.36 -30.42 -33.71
C ALA A 528 67.65 -29.65 -33.98
N MET A 529 67.65 -28.32 -33.84
CA MET A 529 68.84 -27.48 -33.97
C MET A 529 69.91 -27.86 -32.94
N ALA A 530 69.55 -28.00 -31.67
CA ALA A 530 70.49 -28.38 -30.63
C ALA A 530 71.13 -29.76 -30.90
N SER A 531 70.33 -30.72 -31.37
CA SER A 531 70.84 -32.04 -31.78
C SER A 531 71.77 -31.94 -33.00
N ILE A 532 71.42 -31.15 -34.01
CA ILE A 532 72.24 -30.95 -35.21
C ILE A 532 73.54 -30.22 -34.85
N GLU A 533 73.51 -29.23 -33.96
CA GLU A 533 74.69 -28.51 -33.49
C GLU A 533 75.65 -29.43 -32.72
N GLN A 534 75.12 -30.33 -31.88
CA GLN A 534 75.92 -31.34 -31.21
C GLN A 534 76.57 -32.31 -32.20
N GLN A 535 75.82 -32.79 -33.20
CA GLN A 535 76.34 -33.64 -34.27
C GLN A 535 77.37 -32.90 -35.12
N LEU A 536 77.14 -31.63 -35.42
CA LEU A 536 78.05 -30.78 -36.20
C LEU A 536 79.35 -30.52 -35.44
N ALA A 537 79.29 -30.27 -34.13
CA ALA A 537 80.47 -30.12 -33.28
C ALA A 537 81.28 -31.42 -33.26
N ALA A 538 80.64 -32.57 -33.07
CA ALA A 538 81.29 -33.87 -33.11
C ALA A 538 81.91 -34.19 -34.49
N ALA A 539 81.18 -33.92 -35.57
CA ALA A 539 81.66 -34.12 -36.94
C ALA A 539 82.80 -33.17 -37.31
N THR A 540 82.77 -31.93 -36.82
CA THR A 540 83.84 -30.94 -37.04
C THR A 540 85.10 -31.32 -36.27
N ALA A 541 84.97 -31.74 -35.00
CA ALA A 541 86.10 -32.24 -34.22
C ALA A 541 86.73 -33.48 -34.87
N LYS A 542 85.91 -34.40 -35.39
CA LYS A 542 86.38 -35.57 -36.15
C LYS A 542 87.10 -35.16 -37.44
N LEU A 543 86.54 -34.21 -38.20
CA LEU A 543 87.17 -33.70 -39.42
C LEU A 543 88.52 -33.05 -39.14
N GLU A 544 88.62 -32.25 -38.07
CA GLU A 544 89.88 -31.63 -37.63
C GLU A 544 90.92 -32.68 -37.20
N GLN A 545 90.49 -33.72 -36.47
CA GLN A 545 91.36 -34.83 -36.09
C GLN A 545 91.86 -35.60 -37.32
N GLU A 546 90.98 -35.91 -38.28
CA GLU A 546 91.34 -36.58 -39.53
C GLU A 546 92.29 -35.71 -40.38
N ALA A 547 92.09 -34.39 -40.41
CA ALA A 547 92.99 -33.46 -41.09
C ALA A 547 94.39 -33.43 -40.45
N GLN A 548 94.47 -33.44 -39.12
CA GLN A 548 95.73 -33.54 -38.38
C GLN A 548 96.44 -34.87 -38.65
N GLN A 549 95.70 -35.98 -38.69
CA GLN A 549 96.26 -37.30 -39.01
C GLN A 549 96.78 -37.38 -40.45
N LEU A 550 96.07 -36.77 -41.41
CA LEU A 550 96.53 -36.62 -42.81
C LEU A 550 97.82 -35.81 -42.89
N ALA A 551 97.88 -34.65 -42.23
CA ALA A 551 99.09 -33.82 -42.18
C ALA A 551 100.27 -34.56 -41.52
N THR A 552 100.01 -35.32 -40.46
CA THR A 552 101.02 -36.15 -39.78
C THR A 552 101.50 -37.28 -40.69
N ALA A 553 100.59 -37.96 -41.40
CA ALA A 553 100.95 -39.00 -42.36
C ALA A 553 101.78 -38.43 -43.53
N ASP A 554 101.41 -37.26 -44.06
CA ASP A 554 102.18 -36.56 -45.10
C ASP A 554 103.59 -36.20 -44.61
N GLN A 555 103.73 -35.71 -43.37
CA GLN A 555 105.02 -35.45 -42.73
C GLN A 555 105.84 -36.72 -42.51
N GLN A 556 105.21 -37.82 -42.07
CA GLN A 556 105.87 -39.11 -41.87
C GLN A 556 106.37 -39.70 -43.20
N ILE A 557 105.58 -39.60 -44.27
CA ILE A 557 106.00 -40.02 -45.61
C ILE A 557 107.19 -39.17 -46.10
N ALA A 558 107.14 -37.86 -45.92
CA ALA A 558 108.22 -36.95 -46.31
C ALA A 558 109.51 -37.20 -45.49
N ALA A 559 109.39 -37.37 -44.17
CA ALA A 559 110.51 -37.66 -43.28
C ALA A 559 111.10 -39.06 -43.56
N ALA A 560 110.26 -40.06 -43.82
CA ALA A 560 110.71 -41.40 -44.20
C ALA A 560 111.40 -41.39 -45.57
N ALA A 561 110.92 -40.58 -46.54
CA ALA A 561 111.59 -40.43 -47.83
C ALA A 561 112.97 -39.77 -47.71
N GLU A 562 113.11 -38.76 -46.86
CA GLU A 562 114.41 -38.12 -46.60
C GLU A 562 115.36 -39.06 -45.82
N SER A 563 114.84 -39.78 -44.81
CA SER A 563 115.61 -40.78 -44.05
C SER A 563 116.04 -41.96 -44.94
N GLN A 564 115.16 -42.39 -45.87
CA GLN A 564 115.48 -43.40 -46.87
C GLN A 564 116.63 -42.92 -47.77
N LYS A 565 116.56 -41.68 -48.28
CA LYS A 565 117.62 -41.09 -49.12
C LYS A 565 118.96 -40.97 -48.38
N GLN A 566 118.93 -40.59 -47.10
CA GLN A 566 120.13 -40.52 -46.25
C GLN A 566 120.69 -41.92 -45.97
N ALA A 567 119.84 -42.89 -45.64
CA ALA A 567 120.26 -44.27 -45.42
C ALA A 567 120.81 -44.93 -46.69
N GLU A 568 120.23 -44.67 -47.88
CA GLU A 568 120.76 -45.12 -49.17
C GLU A 568 122.12 -44.48 -49.48
N ALA A 569 122.31 -43.19 -49.19
CA ALA A 569 123.59 -42.50 -49.35
C ALA A 569 124.64 -43.03 -48.37
N SER A 570 124.29 -43.27 -47.10
CA SER A 570 125.18 -43.86 -46.10
C SER A 570 125.53 -45.32 -46.44
N LEU A 571 124.58 -46.11 -46.95
CA LEU A 571 124.83 -47.46 -47.41
C LEU A 571 125.79 -47.46 -48.62
N PHE A 572 125.60 -46.54 -49.57
CA PHE A 572 126.50 -46.35 -50.71
C PHE A 572 127.92 -45.97 -50.26
N ASP A 573 128.04 -45.02 -49.33
CA ASP A 573 129.33 -44.56 -48.79
C ASP A 573 130.06 -45.66 -47.98
N LEU A 574 129.32 -46.47 -47.22
CA LEU A 574 129.87 -47.66 -46.53
C LEU A 574 130.28 -48.76 -47.51
N GLN A 575 129.51 -49.00 -48.58
CA GLN A 575 129.85 -49.95 -49.65
C GLN A 575 131.07 -49.49 -50.47
N GLU A 576 131.21 -48.18 -50.71
CA GLU A 576 132.36 -47.58 -51.37
C GLU A 576 133.62 -47.71 -50.51
N LYS A 577 133.51 -47.48 -49.19
CA LYS A 577 134.61 -47.71 -48.23
C LYS A 577 135.02 -49.18 -48.14
N LEU A 578 134.06 -50.12 -48.18
CA LEU A 578 134.35 -51.55 -48.25
C LEU A 578 135.05 -51.92 -49.57
N ALA A 579 134.61 -51.35 -50.69
CA ALA A 579 135.23 -51.57 -52.01
C ALA A 579 136.65 -50.97 -52.12
N ALA A 580 136.93 -49.87 -51.42
CA ALA A 580 138.25 -49.25 -51.36
C ALA A 580 139.27 -50.10 -50.59
N LEU A 581 138.85 -50.82 -49.53
CA LEU A 581 139.67 -51.77 -48.78
C LEU A 581 140.03 -53.02 -49.61
N GLY A 582 139.20 -53.40 -50.59
CA GLY A 582 139.46 -54.55 -51.47
C GLY A 582 140.56 -54.36 -52.52
N ASN A 583 141.08 -53.13 -52.70
CA ASN A 583 142.03 -52.77 -53.76
C ASN A 583 143.43 -52.37 -53.26
N GLN A 584 143.75 -52.58 -51.98
CA GLN A 584 145.10 -52.37 -51.43
C GLN A 584 145.71 -53.72 -51.02
N GLU A 585 146.68 -54.19 -51.80
CA GLU A 585 147.45 -55.39 -51.48
C GLU A 585 148.45 -55.09 -50.35
N GLY A 586 148.10 -55.55 -49.14
CA GLY A 586 149.05 -56.02 -48.14
C GLY A 586 149.24 -55.15 -46.90
N GLU A 587 148.51 -55.46 -45.82
CA GLU A 587 149.00 -55.53 -44.43
C GLU A 587 147.91 -56.12 -43.49
N GLU A 588 148.32 -56.79 -42.41
CA GLU A 588 147.49 -57.62 -41.51
C GLU A 588 146.48 -56.83 -40.62
N SER A 589 146.17 -55.58 -40.98
CA SER A 589 145.23 -54.67 -40.28
C SER A 589 143.86 -54.54 -40.95
N ASP A 590 143.71 -55.07 -42.17
CA ASP A 590 142.56 -54.79 -43.05
C ASP A 590 141.36 -55.74 -42.82
N GLY A 591 141.60 -56.92 -42.22
CA GLY A 591 140.56 -57.92 -41.96
C GLY A 591 139.58 -57.54 -40.83
N GLU A 592 140.02 -56.79 -39.82
CA GLU A 592 139.17 -56.35 -38.70
C GLU A 592 138.32 -55.12 -39.07
N GLN A 593 138.84 -54.25 -39.94
CA GLN A 593 138.09 -53.12 -40.50
C GLN A 593 137.04 -53.56 -41.52
N ALA A 594 137.32 -54.55 -42.37
CA ALA A 594 136.35 -55.11 -43.30
C ALA A 594 135.16 -55.78 -42.60
N ALA A 595 135.40 -56.60 -41.56
CA ALA A 595 134.34 -57.28 -40.81
C ALA A 595 133.43 -56.29 -40.03
N LYS A 596 133.99 -55.17 -39.56
CA LYS A 596 133.22 -54.12 -38.89
C LYS A 596 132.35 -53.32 -39.88
N LEU A 597 132.88 -53.00 -41.05
CA LEU A 597 132.12 -52.37 -42.15
C LEU A 597 131.00 -53.28 -42.67
N GLU A 598 131.23 -54.60 -42.76
CA GLU A 598 130.19 -55.56 -43.15
C GLU A 598 129.03 -55.63 -42.13
N ALA A 599 129.33 -55.56 -40.83
CA ALA A 599 128.30 -55.50 -39.78
C ALA A 599 127.50 -54.17 -39.82
N GLU A 600 128.17 -53.03 -40.02
CA GLU A 600 127.54 -51.71 -40.17
C GLU A 600 126.69 -51.60 -41.45
N ILE A 601 127.10 -52.28 -42.54
CA ILE A 601 126.31 -52.41 -43.78
C ILE A 601 125.06 -53.26 -43.55
N ALA A 602 125.18 -54.39 -42.84
CA ALA A 602 124.04 -55.25 -42.52
C ALA A 602 123.02 -54.53 -41.63
N GLU A 603 123.48 -53.78 -40.63
CA GLU A 603 122.63 -52.95 -39.77
C GLU A 603 121.96 -51.80 -40.56
N SER A 604 122.71 -51.10 -41.41
CA SER A 604 122.18 -50.03 -42.27
C SER A 604 121.17 -50.55 -43.30
N LYS A 605 121.36 -51.77 -43.82
CA LYS A 605 120.42 -52.42 -44.74
C LYS A 605 119.13 -52.83 -44.02
N SER A 606 119.23 -53.40 -42.81
CA SER A 606 118.07 -53.70 -41.97
C SER A 606 117.31 -52.43 -41.57
N ALA A 607 118.01 -51.33 -41.29
CA ALA A 607 117.40 -50.04 -41.01
C ALA A 607 116.69 -49.45 -42.23
N LEU A 608 117.28 -49.57 -43.43
CA LEU A 608 116.66 -49.15 -44.69
C LEU A 608 115.38 -49.95 -45.00
N GLU A 609 115.42 -51.27 -44.82
CA GLU A 609 114.25 -52.15 -45.00
C GLU A 609 113.12 -51.79 -44.02
N ALA A 610 113.45 -51.45 -42.76
CA ALA A 610 112.47 -50.98 -41.78
C ALA A 610 111.84 -49.63 -42.16
N ILE A 611 112.64 -48.67 -42.66
CA ILE A 611 112.15 -47.37 -43.15
C ILE A 611 111.25 -47.55 -44.38
N GLN A 612 111.63 -48.41 -45.33
CA GLN A 612 110.85 -48.69 -46.53
C GLN A 612 109.52 -49.35 -46.21
N GLU A 613 109.49 -50.31 -45.28
CA GLU A 613 108.24 -50.97 -44.86
C GLU A 613 107.32 -49.99 -44.10
N GLN A 614 107.86 -49.15 -43.22
CA GLN A 614 107.09 -48.13 -42.50
C GLN A 614 106.52 -47.06 -43.46
N LYS A 615 107.28 -46.63 -44.46
CA LYS A 615 106.83 -45.74 -45.53
C LYS A 615 105.70 -46.37 -46.34
N LYS A 616 105.87 -47.62 -46.79
CA LYS A 616 104.88 -48.36 -47.57
C LYS A 616 103.57 -48.56 -46.81
N GLN A 617 103.63 -48.87 -45.51
CA GLN A 617 102.44 -48.99 -44.66
C GLN A 617 101.71 -47.64 -44.50
N THR A 618 102.45 -46.54 -44.35
CA THR A 618 101.87 -45.19 -44.24
C THR A 618 101.27 -44.71 -45.57
N GLU A 619 101.94 -44.99 -46.70
CA GLU A 619 101.44 -44.72 -48.06
C GLU A 619 100.21 -45.55 -48.42
N ALA A 620 100.10 -46.79 -47.93
CA ALA A 620 98.92 -47.64 -48.14
C ALA A 620 97.69 -47.17 -47.33
N ASN A 621 97.89 -46.62 -46.12
CA ASN A 621 96.80 -46.15 -45.26
C ASN A 621 96.31 -44.73 -45.60
N ARG A 622 97.16 -43.89 -46.21
CA ARG A 622 96.85 -42.49 -46.56
C ARG A 622 95.58 -42.32 -47.45
N PRO A 623 95.33 -43.12 -48.50
CA PRO A 623 94.13 -42.99 -49.33
C PRO A 623 92.84 -43.27 -48.55
N GLN A 624 92.90 -44.20 -47.58
CA GLN A 624 91.75 -44.54 -46.75
C GLN A 624 91.43 -43.41 -45.77
N LEU A 625 92.46 -42.75 -45.21
CA LEU A 625 92.31 -41.53 -44.40
C LEU A 625 91.77 -40.35 -45.22
N ALA A 626 92.28 -40.14 -46.45
CA ALA A 626 91.82 -39.09 -47.35
C ALA A 626 90.34 -39.26 -47.73
N LYS A 627 89.89 -40.50 -47.92
CA LYS A 627 88.49 -40.82 -48.13
C LYS A 627 87.64 -40.54 -46.89
N SER A 628 88.08 -40.98 -45.70
CA SER A 628 87.38 -40.69 -44.44
C SER A 628 87.22 -39.18 -44.19
N HIS A 629 88.28 -38.41 -44.44
CA HIS A 629 88.25 -36.95 -44.35
C HIS A 629 87.26 -36.32 -45.36
N SER A 630 87.24 -36.78 -46.61
CA SER A 630 86.25 -36.34 -47.61
C SER A 630 84.81 -36.65 -47.19
N ASP A 631 84.57 -37.85 -46.66
CA ASP A 631 83.25 -38.27 -46.18
C ASP A 631 82.80 -37.44 -44.96
N SER A 632 83.71 -37.18 -44.01
CA SER A 632 83.48 -36.26 -42.87
C SER A 632 83.23 -34.82 -43.34
N GLN A 633 83.91 -34.35 -44.39
CA GLN A 633 83.72 -33.02 -44.97
C GLN A 633 82.33 -32.87 -45.62
N GLN A 634 81.86 -33.91 -46.31
CA GLN A 634 80.50 -33.95 -46.84
C GLN A 634 79.44 -34.04 -45.72
N ALA A 635 79.70 -34.80 -44.66
CA ALA A 635 78.82 -34.88 -43.50
C ALA A 635 78.66 -33.52 -42.80
N VAL A 636 79.76 -32.79 -42.58
CA VAL A 636 79.74 -31.42 -42.03
C VAL A 636 78.96 -30.47 -42.93
N ALA A 637 79.13 -30.54 -44.26
CA ALA A 637 78.38 -29.73 -45.20
C ALA A 637 76.86 -30.03 -45.17
N SER A 638 76.49 -31.31 -45.07
CA SER A 638 75.10 -31.75 -44.97
C SER A 638 74.44 -31.27 -43.66
N LEU A 639 75.14 -31.41 -42.53
CA LEU A 639 74.65 -30.94 -41.22
C LEU A 639 74.48 -29.41 -41.18
N LYS A 640 75.42 -28.64 -41.78
CA LYS A 640 75.27 -27.19 -41.93
C LYS A 640 74.05 -26.81 -42.76
N GLN A 641 73.77 -27.55 -43.84
CA GLN A 641 72.57 -27.33 -44.66
C GLN A 641 71.29 -27.65 -43.89
N GLN A 642 71.27 -28.74 -43.11
CA GLN A 642 70.13 -29.10 -42.27
C GLN A 642 69.89 -28.04 -41.17
N LEU A 643 70.96 -27.53 -40.55
CA LEU A 643 70.89 -26.45 -39.57
C LEU A 643 70.28 -25.17 -40.19
N GLY A 644 70.72 -24.79 -41.39
CA GLY A 644 70.16 -23.65 -42.12
C GLY A 644 68.66 -23.79 -42.40
N LYS A 645 68.19 -24.98 -42.78
CA LYS A 645 66.75 -25.24 -42.97
C LYS A 645 65.94 -25.09 -41.68
N GLN A 646 66.48 -25.53 -40.54
CA GLN A 646 65.81 -25.36 -39.25
C GLN A 646 65.76 -23.89 -38.82
N GLN A 647 66.84 -23.13 -39.08
CA GLN A 647 66.89 -21.69 -38.82
C GLN A 647 65.89 -20.92 -39.69
N GLU A 648 65.76 -21.27 -40.97
CA GLU A 648 64.75 -20.70 -41.88
C GLU A 648 63.33 -21.03 -41.41
N MET A 649 63.07 -22.28 -40.98
CA MET A 649 61.77 -22.67 -40.43
C MET A 649 61.43 -21.88 -39.16
N LEU A 650 62.39 -21.69 -38.25
CA LEU A 650 62.20 -20.91 -37.04
C LEU A 650 61.93 -19.43 -37.36
N ALA A 651 62.65 -18.85 -38.32
CA ALA A 651 62.42 -17.49 -38.78
C ALA A 651 61.04 -17.32 -39.43
N ALA A 652 60.63 -18.27 -40.27
CA ALA A 652 59.32 -18.28 -40.92
C ALA A 652 58.17 -18.38 -39.90
N LEU A 653 58.28 -19.28 -38.90
CA LEU A 653 57.30 -19.39 -37.82
C LEU A 653 57.25 -18.14 -36.93
N THR A 654 58.39 -17.48 -36.73
CA THR A 654 58.46 -16.23 -35.96
C THR A 654 57.83 -15.06 -36.70
N GLU A 655 57.96 -15.01 -38.02
CA GLU A 655 57.28 -14.00 -38.84
C GLU A 655 55.78 -14.29 -38.95
N ALA A 656 55.39 -15.56 -39.12
CA ALA A 656 53.99 -15.97 -39.15
C ALA A 656 53.23 -15.61 -37.85
N GLU A 657 53.88 -15.70 -36.68
CA GLU A 657 53.29 -15.27 -35.41
C GLU A 657 52.97 -13.77 -35.35
N LYS A 658 53.75 -12.90 -36.01
CA LYS A 658 53.45 -11.46 -36.04
C LYS A 658 52.17 -11.15 -36.82
N THR A 659 51.81 -12.03 -37.76
CA THR A 659 50.59 -11.92 -38.57
C THR A 659 49.37 -12.58 -37.92
N LEU A 660 49.55 -13.26 -36.78
CA LEU A 660 48.44 -13.89 -36.07
C LEU A 660 47.51 -12.83 -35.46
N PRO A 661 46.21 -13.12 -35.36
CA PRO A 661 45.27 -12.27 -34.67
C PRO A 661 45.71 -12.03 -33.22
N ASN A 662 45.61 -10.79 -32.76
CA ASN A 662 45.92 -10.45 -31.37
C ASN A 662 44.94 -11.16 -30.42
N ILE A 663 45.40 -12.21 -29.74
CA ILE A 663 44.61 -13.01 -28.79
C ILE A 663 44.05 -12.14 -27.67
N GLU A 664 44.81 -11.13 -27.21
CA GLU A 664 44.33 -10.22 -26.17
C GLU A 664 43.15 -9.40 -26.67
N ALA A 665 43.20 -8.92 -27.91
CA ALA A 665 42.11 -8.16 -28.52
C ALA A 665 40.84 -9.02 -28.73
N ILE A 666 41.00 -10.26 -29.20
CA ILE A 666 39.87 -11.20 -29.35
C ILE A 666 39.28 -11.58 -27.99
N THR A 667 40.15 -11.78 -26.98
CA THR A 667 39.73 -12.06 -25.61
C THR A 667 38.91 -10.89 -25.05
N ALA A 668 39.42 -9.66 -25.20
CA ALA A 668 38.72 -8.46 -24.77
C ALA A 668 37.35 -8.29 -25.46
N GLU A 669 37.26 -8.59 -26.76
CA GLU A 669 35.97 -8.50 -27.49
C GLU A 669 34.99 -9.60 -27.03
N ARG A 670 35.45 -10.84 -26.83
CA ARG A 670 34.62 -11.91 -26.26
C ARG A 670 34.12 -11.56 -24.87
N ASP A 671 34.98 -11.00 -24.01
CA ASP A 671 34.61 -10.61 -22.65
C ASP A 671 33.62 -9.44 -22.64
N ARG A 672 33.80 -8.47 -23.54
CA ARG A 672 32.84 -7.38 -23.75
C ARG A 672 31.46 -7.91 -24.20
N LEU A 673 31.43 -8.81 -25.18
CA LEU A 673 30.19 -9.42 -25.66
C LEU A 673 29.52 -10.27 -24.56
N GLN A 674 30.32 -10.98 -23.75
CA GLN A 674 29.82 -11.75 -22.61
C GLN A 674 29.20 -10.84 -21.54
N GLN A 675 29.83 -9.70 -21.26
CA GLN A 675 29.29 -8.70 -20.33
C GLN A 675 27.96 -8.13 -20.86
N GLU A 676 27.89 -7.78 -22.13
CA GLU A 676 26.66 -7.30 -22.77
C GLU A 676 25.54 -8.36 -22.73
N LEU A 677 25.86 -9.63 -23.00
CA LEU A 677 24.90 -10.73 -22.87
C LEU A 677 24.38 -10.85 -21.43
N SER A 678 25.27 -10.80 -20.44
CA SER A 678 24.88 -10.89 -19.02
C SER A 678 23.97 -9.73 -18.60
N LYS A 679 24.20 -8.53 -19.15
CA LYS A 679 23.35 -7.36 -18.92
C LYS A 679 21.96 -7.56 -19.51
N ARG A 680 21.86 -8.02 -20.76
CA ARG A 680 20.57 -8.30 -21.41
C ARG A 680 19.80 -9.41 -20.70
N GLN A 681 20.48 -10.45 -20.22
CA GLN A 681 19.87 -11.51 -19.43
C GLN A 681 19.29 -10.98 -18.12
N ALA A 682 19.98 -10.04 -17.46
CA ALA A 682 19.47 -9.37 -16.26
C ALA A 682 18.24 -8.51 -16.56
N GLU A 683 18.27 -7.72 -17.65
CA GLU A 683 17.12 -6.91 -18.10
C GLU A 683 15.89 -7.80 -18.43
N MET A 684 16.10 -8.95 -19.07
CA MET A 684 15.03 -9.91 -19.36
C MET A 684 14.46 -10.51 -18.06
N ALA A 685 15.31 -10.93 -17.13
CA ALA A 685 14.86 -11.50 -15.85
C ALA A 685 14.07 -10.48 -15.01
N GLU A 686 14.45 -9.19 -15.06
CA GLU A 686 13.71 -8.12 -14.42
C GLU A 686 12.34 -7.90 -15.08
N ALA A 687 12.26 -7.91 -16.42
CA ALA A 687 11.01 -7.81 -17.14
C ALA A 687 10.08 -9.02 -16.87
N GLU A 688 10.62 -10.25 -16.81
CA GLU A 688 9.86 -11.45 -16.44
C GLU A 688 9.27 -11.33 -15.03
N LYS A 689 10.09 -10.88 -14.07
CA LYS A 689 9.64 -10.64 -12.69
C LYS A 689 8.55 -9.59 -12.63
N LEU A 690 8.67 -8.50 -13.39
CA LEU A 690 7.65 -7.45 -13.46
C LEU A 690 6.33 -7.98 -14.03
N VAL A 691 6.36 -8.74 -15.13
CA VAL A 691 5.17 -9.37 -15.72
C VAL A 691 4.51 -10.32 -14.72
N ALA A 692 5.29 -11.16 -14.03
CA ALA A 692 4.77 -12.08 -13.02
C ALA A 692 4.10 -11.34 -11.85
N ASN A 693 4.74 -10.29 -11.34
CA ASN A 693 4.19 -9.46 -10.26
C ASN A 693 2.90 -8.77 -10.68
N LEU A 694 2.84 -8.17 -11.88
CA LEU A 694 1.63 -7.53 -12.39
C LEU A 694 0.48 -8.52 -12.58
N LYS A 695 0.77 -9.74 -13.08
CA LYS A 695 -0.23 -10.81 -13.19
C LYS A 695 -0.78 -11.24 -11.83
N ALA A 696 0.09 -11.36 -10.82
CA ALA A 696 -0.33 -11.65 -9.45
C ALA A 696 -1.21 -10.53 -8.88
N GLU A 697 -0.81 -9.27 -9.06
CA GLU A 697 -1.57 -8.09 -8.59
C GLU A 697 -2.95 -7.99 -9.26
N ILE A 698 -3.04 -8.27 -10.56
CA ILE A 698 -4.31 -8.33 -11.30
C ILE A 698 -5.22 -9.44 -10.74
N SER A 699 -4.66 -10.61 -10.45
CA SER A 699 -5.43 -11.73 -9.88
C SER A 699 -5.95 -11.40 -8.48
N GLU A 700 -5.13 -10.75 -7.66
CA GLU A 700 -5.52 -10.30 -6.32
C GLU A 700 -6.67 -9.29 -6.40
N TYR A 701 -6.51 -8.28 -7.26
CA TYR A 701 -7.56 -7.28 -7.51
C TYR A 701 -8.87 -7.91 -8.00
N ALA A 702 -8.80 -8.84 -8.95
CA ALA A 702 -9.97 -9.56 -9.46
C ALA A 702 -10.69 -10.36 -8.36
N SER A 703 -9.93 -11.02 -7.47
CA SER A 703 -10.49 -11.77 -6.34
C SER A 703 -11.18 -10.85 -5.32
N ALA A 704 -10.58 -9.69 -5.04
CA ALA A 704 -11.17 -8.69 -4.16
C ALA A 704 -12.45 -8.08 -4.76
N GLY A 705 -12.46 -7.84 -6.08
CA GLY A 705 -13.63 -7.41 -6.83
C GLY A 705 -14.78 -8.42 -6.74
N ALA A 706 -14.51 -9.70 -6.98
CA ALA A 706 -15.52 -10.76 -6.88
C ALA A 706 -16.09 -10.90 -5.46
N ALA A 707 -15.25 -10.80 -4.43
CA ALA A 707 -15.70 -10.81 -3.04
C ALA A 707 -16.58 -9.59 -2.70
N PHE A 708 -16.24 -8.42 -3.25
CA PHE A 708 -17.06 -7.21 -3.10
C PHE A 708 -18.42 -7.36 -3.80
N GLU A 709 -18.46 -7.86 -5.04
CA GLU A 709 -19.71 -8.12 -5.76
C GLU A 709 -20.61 -9.11 -5.02
N GLN A 710 -20.04 -10.18 -4.47
CA GLN A 710 -20.78 -11.12 -3.63
C GLN A 710 -21.36 -10.43 -2.40
N SER A 711 -20.54 -9.66 -1.66
CA SER A 711 -21.02 -8.93 -0.48
C SER A 711 -22.10 -7.89 -0.82
N LEU A 712 -21.99 -7.24 -1.99
CA LEU A 712 -23.00 -6.32 -2.48
C LEU A 712 -24.32 -7.04 -2.77
N ALA A 713 -24.27 -8.20 -3.43
CA ALA A 713 -25.45 -9.02 -3.72
C ALA A 713 -26.14 -9.48 -2.43
N GLU A 714 -25.37 -9.96 -1.44
CA GLU A 714 -25.88 -10.34 -0.12
C GLU A 714 -26.58 -9.15 0.58
N LYS A 715 -25.98 -7.96 0.54
CA LYS A 715 -26.58 -6.75 1.12
C LYS A 715 -27.83 -6.29 0.37
N GLN A 716 -27.85 -6.39 -0.95
CA GLN A 716 -29.03 -6.05 -1.76
C GLN A 716 -30.19 -6.98 -1.42
N GLN A 717 -29.93 -8.29 -1.32
CA GLN A 717 -30.92 -9.27 -0.89
C GLN A 717 -31.44 -8.97 0.53
N ALA A 718 -30.54 -8.59 1.45
CA ALA A 718 -30.93 -8.19 2.80
C ALA A 718 -31.84 -6.93 2.80
N VAL A 719 -31.50 -5.92 2.00
CA VAL A 719 -32.32 -4.70 1.83
C VAL A 719 -33.68 -5.03 1.23
N GLU A 720 -33.74 -5.87 0.20
CA GLU A 720 -34.99 -6.32 -0.39
C GLU A 720 -35.87 -7.02 0.64
N SER A 721 -35.30 -7.98 1.40
CA SER A 721 -36.05 -8.69 2.44
C SER A 721 -36.58 -7.76 3.54
N THR A 722 -35.77 -6.79 3.97
CA THR A 722 -36.16 -5.79 4.98
C THR A 722 -37.25 -4.86 4.43
N THR A 723 -37.17 -4.51 3.15
CA THR A 723 -38.18 -3.67 2.49
C THR A 723 -39.52 -4.38 2.40
N THR A 724 -39.51 -5.69 2.09
CA THR A 724 -40.72 -6.52 2.12
C THR A 724 -41.32 -6.57 3.52
N GLN A 725 -40.50 -6.84 4.55
CA GLN A 725 -40.97 -6.84 5.94
C GLN A 725 -41.54 -5.47 6.37
N LEU A 726 -40.88 -4.38 5.98
CA LEU A 726 -41.36 -3.03 6.28
C LEU A 726 -42.71 -2.74 5.60
N ALA A 727 -42.90 -3.21 4.36
CA ALA A 727 -44.18 -3.09 3.66
C ALA A 727 -45.30 -3.85 4.39
N GLU A 728 -45.04 -5.08 4.83
CA GLU A 728 -46.00 -5.88 5.62
C GLU A 728 -46.35 -5.20 6.95
N VAL A 729 -45.35 -4.67 7.66
CA VAL A 729 -45.58 -3.92 8.91
C VAL A 729 -46.37 -2.65 8.66
N THR A 730 -46.08 -1.93 7.57
CA THR A 730 -46.81 -0.71 7.19
C THR A 730 -48.27 -1.02 6.87
N GLU A 731 -48.55 -2.13 6.18
CA GLU A 731 -49.91 -2.58 5.90
C GLU A 731 -50.67 -2.91 7.20
N LYS A 732 -50.04 -3.64 8.12
CA LYS A 732 -50.61 -3.90 9.46
C LYS A 732 -50.88 -2.62 10.24
N LEU A 733 -49.94 -1.66 10.23
CA LEU A 733 -50.08 -0.39 10.96
C LEU A 733 -51.22 0.46 10.39
N THR A 734 -51.37 0.49 9.06
CA THR A 734 -52.47 1.22 8.41
C THR A 734 -53.83 0.58 8.69
N ALA A 735 -53.90 -0.75 8.74
CA ALA A 735 -55.09 -1.47 9.17
C ALA A 735 -55.45 -1.16 10.63
N GLU A 736 -54.46 -1.11 11.53
CA GLU A 736 -54.68 -0.81 12.95
C GLU A 736 -55.05 0.67 13.16
N ALA A 737 -54.41 1.60 12.46
CA ALA A 737 -54.79 3.02 12.48
C ALA A 737 -56.24 3.23 12.04
N SER A 738 -56.70 2.49 11.02
CA SER A 738 -58.10 2.52 10.57
C SER A 738 -59.06 2.01 11.64
N ARG A 739 -58.66 0.99 12.42
CA ARG A 739 -59.45 0.49 13.57
C ARG A 739 -59.54 1.50 14.70
N VAL A 740 -58.43 2.18 15.01
CA VAL A 740 -58.41 3.26 16.02
C VAL A 740 -59.33 4.40 15.61
N GLU A 741 -59.28 4.83 14.35
CA GLU A 741 -60.18 5.88 13.84
C GLU A 741 -61.67 5.44 13.93
N GLN A 742 -61.97 4.17 13.65
CA GLN A 742 -63.31 3.64 13.84
C GLN A 742 -63.74 3.66 15.32
N ALA A 743 -62.85 3.25 16.23
CA ALA A 743 -63.12 3.27 17.67
C ALA A 743 -63.35 4.70 18.19
N ASP A 744 -62.60 5.70 17.72
CA ASP A 744 -62.78 7.10 18.10
C ASP A 744 -64.15 7.65 17.64
N ARG A 745 -64.62 7.25 16.46
CA ARG A 745 -65.98 7.58 15.99
C ARG A 745 -67.05 6.94 16.88
N GLU A 746 -66.83 5.69 17.29
CA GLU A 746 -67.74 4.99 18.21
C GLU A 746 -67.77 5.64 19.60
N ILE A 747 -66.61 6.03 20.14
CA ILE A 747 -66.50 6.77 21.41
C ILE A 747 -67.24 8.10 21.32
N SER A 748 -67.01 8.87 20.26
CA SER A 748 -67.68 10.16 20.05
C SER A 748 -69.22 10.01 20.01
N ALA A 749 -69.71 8.97 19.33
CA ALA A 749 -71.14 8.66 19.28
C ALA A 749 -71.71 8.26 20.67
N LEU A 750 -70.94 7.49 21.45
CA LEU A 750 -71.32 7.13 22.83
C LEU A 750 -71.31 8.34 23.78
N GLU A 751 -70.38 9.28 23.60
CA GLU A 751 -70.34 10.52 24.38
C GLU A 751 -71.56 11.41 24.10
N GLU A 752 -72.00 11.49 22.84
CA GLU A 752 -73.23 12.19 22.46
C GLU A 752 -74.45 11.56 23.14
N GLN A 753 -74.58 10.23 23.08
CA GLN A 753 -75.65 9.49 23.78
C GLN A 753 -75.60 9.72 25.30
N LEU A 754 -74.42 9.74 25.90
CA LEU A 754 -74.25 10.01 27.32
C LEU A 754 -74.70 11.42 27.70
N ASN A 755 -74.41 12.41 26.85
CA ASN A 755 -74.82 13.79 27.08
C ASN A 755 -76.34 13.96 26.94
N GLU A 756 -76.97 13.27 25.99
CA GLU A 756 -78.42 13.22 25.85
C GLU A 756 -79.07 12.59 27.10
N LEU A 757 -78.55 11.45 27.57
CA LEU A 757 -79.01 10.81 28.81
C LEU A 757 -78.82 11.70 30.04
N LYS A 758 -77.72 12.46 30.12
CA LYS A 758 -77.51 13.44 31.20
C LYS A 758 -78.52 14.59 31.13
N ALA A 759 -78.88 15.06 29.94
CA ALA A 759 -79.91 16.09 29.75
C ALA A 759 -81.28 15.57 30.20
N GLN A 760 -81.68 14.37 29.75
CA GLN A 760 -82.91 13.71 30.19
C GLN A 760 -82.95 13.54 31.72
N ARG A 761 -81.83 13.18 32.36
CA ARG A 761 -81.75 13.09 33.82
C ARG A 761 -81.95 14.44 34.51
N ARG A 762 -81.46 15.54 33.94
CA ARG A 762 -81.68 16.90 34.49
C ARG A 762 -83.13 17.31 34.38
N GLU A 763 -83.78 17.04 33.25
CA GLU A 763 -85.21 17.29 33.07
C GLU A 763 -86.05 16.48 34.06
N LEU A 764 -85.74 15.19 34.23
CA LEU A 764 -86.42 14.34 35.21
C LEU A 764 -86.22 14.85 36.65
N ALA A 765 -85.03 15.35 36.98
CA ALA A 765 -84.74 15.93 38.29
C ALA A 765 -85.52 17.25 38.53
N ALA A 766 -85.65 18.09 37.50
CA ALA A 766 -86.47 19.30 37.56
C ALA A 766 -87.95 18.95 37.75
N ALA A 767 -88.47 18.03 36.93
CA ALA A 767 -89.84 17.53 37.06
C ALA A 767 -90.12 16.94 38.44
N LYS A 768 -89.16 16.21 39.03
CA LYS A 768 -89.28 15.70 40.40
C LYS A 768 -89.39 16.82 41.43
N LYS A 769 -88.62 17.90 41.28
CA LYS A 769 -88.68 19.06 42.17
C LYS A 769 -90.01 19.81 42.06
N ASP A 770 -90.53 19.96 40.84
CA ASP A 770 -91.84 20.59 40.61
C ASP A 770 -92.97 19.76 41.24
N VAL A 771 -92.92 18.44 41.11
CA VAL A 771 -93.87 17.53 41.79
C VAL A 771 -93.77 17.67 43.31
N GLN A 772 -92.57 17.79 43.87
CA GLN A 772 -92.36 18.01 45.30
C GLN A 772 -92.95 19.34 45.79
N GLN A 773 -92.73 20.44 45.07
CA GLN A 773 -93.31 21.74 45.40
C GLN A 773 -94.84 21.74 45.29
N THR A 774 -95.36 21.04 44.28
CA THR A 774 -96.81 20.88 44.11
C THR A 774 -97.41 20.08 45.27
N ALA A 775 -96.72 19.04 45.75
CA ALA A 775 -97.12 18.27 46.93
C ALA A 775 -97.13 19.12 48.21
N GLU A 776 -96.07 19.90 48.46
CA GLU A 776 -96.00 20.82 49.62
C GLU A 776 -97.11 21.89 49.59
N THR A 777 -97.43 22.40 48.40
CA THR A 777 -98.52 23.38 48.21
C THR A 777 -99.89 22.74 48.50
N LEU A 778 -100.12 21.52 48.02
CA LEU A 778 -101.33 20.76 48.29
C LEU A 778 -101.48 20.42 49.78
N GLU A 779 -100.38 20.06 50.47
CA GLU A 779 -100.39 19.85 51.92
C GLU A 779 -100.79 21.12 52.68
N THR A 780 -100.28 22.27 52.24
CA THR A 780 -100.63 23.57 52.84
C THR A 780 -102.12 23.90 52.64
N GLN A 781 -102.65 23.70 51.41
CA GLN A 781 -104.07 23.88 51.11
C GLN A 781 -104.97 22.93 51.89
N LEU A 782 -104.54 21.68 52.09
CA LEU A 782 -105.23 20.70 52.94
C LEU A 782 -105.29 21.17 54.39
N GLY A 783 -104.21 21.76 54.91
CA GLY A 783 -104.19 22.38 56.24
C GLY A 783 -105.16 23.55 56.39
N GLU A 784 -105.23 24.43 55.39
CA GLU A 784 -106.17 25.56 55.36
C GLU A 784 -107.63 25.09 55.31
N LEU A 785 -107.94 24.13 54.44
CA LEU A 785 -109.28 23.53 54.34
C LEU A 785 -109.69 22.80 55.63
N ALA A 786 -108.77 22.13 56.30
CA ALA A 786 -109.02 21.51 57.60
C ALA A 786 -109.34 22.55 58.68
N ALA A 787 -108.62 23.67 58.71
CA ALA A 787 -108.90 24.78 59.63
C ALA A 787 -110.24 25.48 59.33
N GLU A 788 -110.61 25.59 58.06
CA GLU A 788 -111.91 26.13 57.63
C GLU A 788 -113.06 25.17 57.96
N GLN A 789 -112.84 23.86 57.82
CA GLN A 789 -113.77 22.83 58.28
C GLN A 789 -114.00 22.90 59.79
N GLU A 790 -112.95 23.12 60.58
CA GLU A 790 -113.06 23.28 62.04
C GLU A 790 -113.86 24.54 62.42
N LYS A 791 -113.64 25.66 61.72
CA LYS A 791 -114.45 26.89 61.87
C LYS A 791 -115.92 26.66 61.54
N LEU A 792 -116.21 25.96 60.45
CA LEU A 792 -117.58 25.63 60.06
C LEU A 792 -118.25 24.68 61.06
N GLN A 793 -117.53 23.68 61.57
CA GLN A 793 -118.04 22.79 62.63
C GLN A 793 -118.38 23.57 63.90
N LYS A 794 -117.52 24.53 64.29
CA LYS A 794 -117.80 25.43 65.41
C LYS A 794 -119.04 26.29 65.16
N ALA A 795 -119.16 26.89 63.97
CA ALA A 795 -120.34 27.67 63.60
C ALA A 795 -121.64 26.84 63.60
N VAL A 796 -121.58 25.57 63.15
CA VAL A 796 -122.71 24.64 63.20
C VAL A 796 -123.07 24.27 64.66
N SER A 797 -122.07 24.09 65.53
CA SER A 797 -122.28 23.87 66.96
C SER A 797 -122.96 25.08 67.61
N ASP A 798 -122.46 26.29 67.35
CA ASP A 798 -123.04 27.54 67.86
C ASP A 798 -124.49 27.73 67.35
N TYR A 799 -124.76 27.38 66.09
CA TYR A 799 -126.11 27.42 65.53
C TYR A 799 -127.05 26.41 66.21
N LYS A 800 -126.58 25.18 66.49
CA LYS A 800 -127.37 24.17 67.23
C LYS A 800 -127.69 24.64 68.64
N GLN A 801 -126.72 25.23 69.35
CA GLN A 801 -126.96 25.81 70.69
C GLN A 801 -127.97 26.97 70.65
N ALA A 802 -127.90 27.83 69.63
CA ALA A 802 -128.88 28.91 69.44
C ALA A 802 -130.29 28.40 69.09
N ALA A 803 -130.39 27.31 68.34
CA ALA A 803 -131.66 26.65 68.02
C ALA A 803 -132.29 25.99 69.26
N GLU A 804 -131.49 25.34 70.12
CA GLU A 804 -131.95 24.79 71.40
C GLU A 804 -132.43 25.87 72.37
N LEU A 805 -131.75 27.03 72.43
CA LEU A 805 -132.18 28.18 73.24
C LEU A 805 -133.51 28.76 72.76
N ARG A 806 -133.75 28.79 71.44
CA ARG A 806 -135.05 29.20 70.86
C ARG A 806 -136.17 28.22 71.17
N GLN A 807 -135.87 26.93 71.31
CA GLN A 807 -136.85 25.90 71.65
C GLN A 807 -137.24 25.95 73.14
N GLN A 808 -136.35 26.43 74.02
CA GLN A 808 -136.62 26.61 75.46
C GLN A 808 -137.43 27.87 75.80
N LEU A 809 -137.45 28.89 74.93
CA LEU A 809 -138.21 30.14 75.15
C LEU A 809 -139.63 30.15 74.55
N GLY A 810 -140.05 29.04 73.91
CA GLY A 810 -141.35 28.93 73.23
C GLY A 810 -142.45 28.18 74.00
N ALA A 811 -142.25 27.84 75.28
CA ALA A 811 -143.21 27.07 76.07
C ALA A 811 -143.44 27.70 77.45
N GLY A 812 -144.47 28.55 77.56
CA GLY A 812 -145.03 28.99 78.86
C GLY A 812 -145.51 30.43 78.86
N ASN A 813 -146.80 30.60 79.20
CA ASN A 813 -147.52 31.85 79.50
C ASN A 813 -146.73 32.89 80.30
#